data_AF-A0A8C9ZM33-F1
#
_entry.id   AF-A0A8C9ZM33-F1
#
_cell.length_a   1.000
_cell.length_b   1.000
_cell.length_c   1.000
_cell.angle_alpha   90.00
_cell.angle_beta   90.00
_cell.angle_gamma   90.00
#
_symmetry.space_group_name_H-M   'P 1'
#
loop_
_entity.id
_entity.type
_entity.pdbx_description
1 polymer ?
#
loop_
_entity_poly.entity_id
_entity_poly.type
_entity_poly.pdbx_seq_one_letter_code
_entity_poly.pdbx_strand_id
1 'polypeptide(L)'
;MCLPTQRNKGRVFNPSALSPRAVFLKICISGQAQTQTRRRFDLLFLPDCPPLGLESLRVDDSQIQASSYQRTGLGPHRGRLNIQSGIEDGDLYDGAWCAEYKDQHQWLEVDAMHLTLFTGVILQGRNSIWSWDWVLTYKVQLSNDSVTWTACMNGTKEAIFEGNQNPETPVLGLLPVPTVARFIRINPQTWYSNGTICLRAEILGCHVDGRLQYRQEPGSKDALDFRQHNYKEMRKLMKSVTEECPDITRIYTIGKSYMGLKLYVMEISDNPGKHELGEPEFRYVAGMHGNEALGRELVLNLMQYLCREYKKGNQRIVRLVTETRIHLLPSMNPDGYEEAYKKGSELAGWADGRHSFEGIDLNHNFPDLNNIMWDAQETAADKSKVSNHYIPIPEYYTQEDAMVAPETRAVISWMQDIPFVLSANLHGGELVVTYPFDCTRDWAPQEDTPTADDAFFRWLATVYASTNLAMSNPHRRLCHYEDFQAYNNIINGGAWHTVPGMNDFSYMHTNCFEVTVELSCDKFPHVSELPIEWENNKESLLVYMEQVHRGIKGVIRDKLTKQGIVNAVIKVEDHDHDIRSATDGDYWRLLNPGEYKVVVWAEGYFPSVRHCRVGMEPHPTICDFTLTKTPIQRLKEIRAKGGKIPQDLQLRLRALRFRKLRASTKAINQRRMSERVKQARKARSCASRMAKNITDFITEFNFISSKMFLIFRMKYVQESFPCL
;
A
#
# COMPACT_ATOMS: atom_id res chain seq x y z
N MET A 1 -15.52 37.98 36.11
CA MET A 1 -15.09 38.81 37.25
C MET A 1 -14.85 37.92 38.46
N CYS A 2 -13.93 38.32 39.34
CA CYS A 2 -13.71 37.78 40.70
C CYS A 2 -13.23 36.32 40.88
N LEU A 3 -11.90 36.18 41.00
CA LEU A 3 -11.16 35.27 41.88
C LEU A 3 -11.38 35.65 43.39
N PRO A 4 -10.72 35.04 44.40
CA PRO A 4 -10.38 33.63 44.71
C PRO A 4 -10.60 33.25 46.22
N THR A 5 -10.21 32.04 46.65
CA THR A 5 -9.55 31.72 47.97
C THR A 5 -9.20 30.21 48.00
N GLN A 6 -7.93 29.76 47.98
CA GLN A 6 -6.95 29.62 49.09
C GLN A 6 -7.53 28.94 50.35
N ARG A 7 -6.93 27.97 51.05
CA ARG A 7 -5.65 27.20 51.02
C ARG A 7 -5.61 26.44 52.37
N ASN A 8 -5.15 25.18 52.45
CA ASN A 8 -3.95 24.75 53.22
C ASN A 8 -3.95 23.28 53.69
N LYS A 9 -2.77 22.63 53.49
CA LYS A 9 -2.05 21.67 54.39
C LYS A 9 -2.77 20.40 54.88
N GLY A 10 -2.17 19.22 54.93
CA GLY A 10 -0.79 18.79 54.62
C GLY A 10 -0.24 17.78 55.65
N ARG A 11 0.70 16.91 55.21
CA ARG A 11 1.32 15.74 55.92
C ARG A 11 0.49 14.45 55.84
N VAL A 12 0.87 13.40 55.09
CA VAL A 12 2.10 12.56 55.11
C VAL A 12 2.12 11.56 56.28
N PHE A 13 1.93 10.27 55.97
CA PHE A 13 2.70 9.15 56.52
C PHE A 13 2.59 7.90 55.60
N ASN A 14 3.68 7.17 55.50
CA ASN A 14 3.90 5.83 54.91
C ASN A 14 4.76 5.08 55.97
N PRO A 15 4.89 3.72 56.05
CA PRO A 15 4.69 2.74 54.99
C PRO A 15 4.14 1.34 55.45
N SER A 16 4.41 0.31 54.63
CA SER A 16 4.62 -1.12 54.94
C SER A 16 3.43 -2.13 54.92
N ALA A 17 3.47 -2.94 53.85
CA ALA A 17 3.26 -4.40 53.75
C ALA A 17 2.22 -5.15 54.64
N LEU A 18 1.31 -5.90 53.98
CA LEU A 18 1.16 -7.37 54.13
C LEU A 18 0.06 -7.94 53.21
N SER A 19 0.18 -9.24 52.90
CA SER A 19 -0.76 -10.17 52.25
C SER A 19 -0.90 -11.37 53.24
N PRO A 20 -1.99 -12.18 53.33
CA PRO A 20 -2.85 -12.63 52.22
C PRO A 20 -4.35 -12.98 52.52
N ARG A 21 -5.03 -13.54 51.49
CA ARG A 21 -6.17 -14.50 51.50
C ARG A 21 -7.61 -14.07 51.88
N ALA A 22 -8.45 -14.08 50.83
CA ALA A 22 -9.73 -14.81 50.68
C ALA A 22 -10.83 -14.72 51.76
N VAL A 23 -11.97 -14.13 51.38
CA VAL A 23 -13.30 -14.38 51.98
C VAL A 23 -14.34 -14.52 50.86
N PHE A 24 -15.12 -15.60 50.89
CA PHE A 24 -16.33 -15.80 50.06
C PHE A 24 -17.47 -14.89 50.55
N LEU A 25 -18.26 -14.31 49.64
CA LEU A 25 -19.55 -13.72 49.99
C LEU A 25 -20.70 -14.41 49.25
N LYS A 26 -21.54 -15.13 50.00
CA LYS A 26 -22.89 -15.52 49.56
C LYS A 26 -23.79 -14.28 49.63
N ILE A 27 -24.62 -14.08 48.62
CA ILE A 27 -25.86 -13.31 48.75
C ILE A 27 -27.00 -14.22 48.30
N CYS A 28 -27.90 -14.56 49.24
CA CYS A 28 -29.20 -15.14 48.92
C CYS A 28 -30.21 -14.01 48.78
N ILE A 29 -30.99 -14.00 47.70
CA ILE A 29 -32.31 -13.37 47.68
C ILE A 29 -33.31 -14.42 47.22
N SER A 30 -34.33 -14.66 48.03
CA SER A 30 -35.45 -15.57 47.79
C SER A 30 -36.65 -14.80 47.23
N GLY A 31 -37.43 -15.39 46.32
CA GLY A 31 -38.71 -14.78 45.90
C GLY A 31 -39.29 -15.21 44.56
N GLN A 32 -39.78 -16.46 44.49
CA GLN A 32 -40.89 -16.91 43.63
C GLN A 32 -41.03 -16.36 42.19
N ALA A 33 -40.64 -17.18 41.21
CA ALA A 33 -41.44 -17.41 40.00
C ALA A 33 -41.37 -18.92 39.68
N GLN A 34 -42.53 -19.57 39.52
CA GLN A 34 -42.61 -21.02 39.28
C GLN A 34 -42.56 -21.38 37.79
N THR A 35 -42.15 -22.63 37.54
CA THR A 35 -42.42 -23.42 36.32
C THR A 35 -41.93 -22.87 34.96
N GLN A 36 -40.64 -23.08 34.65
CA GLN A 36 -40.21 -23.66 33.36
C GLN A 36 -38.71 -24.03 33.42
N THR A 37 -38.38 -25.24 33.89
CA THR A 37 -36.98 -25.71 33.92
C THR A 37 -36.90 -27.24 33.92
N ARG A 38 -37.35 -27.89 32.83
CA ARG A 38 -37.11 -29.31 32.60
C ARG A 38 -37.08 -29.71 31.12
N ARG A 39 -36.13 -29.14 30.38
CA ARG A 39 -35.58 -29.58 29.07
C ARG A 39 -34.45 -28.62 28.67
N ARG A 40 -33.27 -28.75 29.30
CA ARG A 40 -32.05 -28.01 28.94
C ARG A 40 -30.75 -28.73 29.31
N PHE A 41 -30.82 -30.06 29.31
CA PHE A 41 -29.67 -30.97 29.29
C PHE A 41 -29.89 -31.90 28.08
N ASP A 42 -28.79 -32.28 27.43
CA ASP A 42 -28.68 -33.00 26.15
C ASP A 42 -28.54 -32.13 24.87
N LEU A 43 -27.97 -30.92 25.01
CA LEU A 43 -27.08 -30.37 23.98
C LEU A 43 -25.65 -30.85 24.27
N LEU A 44 -25.41 -32.13 23.99
CA LEU A 44 -24.05 -32.67 23.90
C LEU A 44 -23.37 -32.03 22.70
N PHE A 45 -22.12 -31.60 22.87
CA PHE A 45 -21.24 -30.97 21.87
C PHE A 45 -21.58 -31.37 20.42
N LEU A 46 -22.25 -30.46 19.70
CA LEU A 46 -22.20 -30.48 18.24
C LEU A 46 -20.74 -30.17 17.87
N PRO A 47 -20.07 -31.00 17.04
CA PRO A 47 -18.74 -30.68 16.59
C PRO A 47 -18.78 -29.42 15.73
N ASP A 48 -17.94 -28.46 16.06
CA ASP A 48 -17.72 -27.26 15.25
C ASP A 48 -16.88 -27.68 14.05
N CYS A 49 -17.55 -27.93 12.92
CA CYS A 49 -16.91 -28.41 11.70
C CYS A 49 -16.42 -27.24 10.85
N PRO A 50 -15.19 -27.32 10.30
CA PRO A 50 -14.66 -26.30 9.41
C PRO A 50 -15.45 -26.22 8.10
N PRO A 51 -15.26 -25.15 7.32
CA PRO A 51 -15.62 -25.13 5.91
C PRO A 51 -14.92 -26.26 5.16
N LEU A 52 -15.56 -26.78 4.11
CA LEU A 52 -14.95 -27.73 3.19
C LEU A 52 -13.97 -27.04 2.22
N GLY A 53 -14.11 -25.73 2.04
CA GLY A 53 -13.21 -24.90 1.23
C GLY A 53 -13.72 -24.70 -0.19
N LEU A 54 -14.98 -24.28 -0.32
CA LEU A 54 -15.50 -23.71 -1.56
C LEU A 54 -14.85 -22.34 -1.83
N GLU A 55 -14.67 -21.51 -0.81
CA GLU A 55 -13.97 -20.22 -0.91
C GLU A 55 -12.44 -20.38 -1.05
N SER A 56 -11.82 -21.17 -0.17
CA SER A 56 -10.38 -21.48 -0.20
C SER A 56 -9.94 -22.44 -1.33
N LEU A 57 -10.87 -22.77 -2.25
CA LEU A 57 -10.67 -23.60 -3.44
C LEU A 57 -10.16 -25.03 -3.19
N ARG A 58 -10.27 -25.54 -1.96
CA ARG A 58 -9.95 -26.93 -1.60
C ARG A 58 -10.96 -27.94 -2.17
N VAL A 59 -12.20 -27.50 -2.40
CA VAL A 59 -13.19 -28.20 -3.21
C VAL A 59 -12.93 -27.88 -4.68
N ASP A 60 -12.56 -28.88 -5.48
CA ASP A 60 -12.31 -28.74 -6.92
C ASP A 60 -13.60 -28.45 -7.71
N ASP A 61 -13.49 -27.83 -8.89
CA ASP A 61 -14.66 -27.54 -9.74
C ASP A 61 -15.40 -28.82 -10.19
N SER A 62 -14.71 -29.96 -10.32
CA SER A 62 -15.34 -31.25 -10.63
C SER A 62 -16.18 -31.85 -9.49
N GLN A 63 -16.01 -31.36 -8.26
CA GLN A 63 -16.80 -31.76 -7.09
C GLN A 63 -18.13 -31.00 -6.99
N ILE A 64 -18.38 -29.99 -7.83
CA ILE A 64 -19.58 -29.15 -7.75
C ILE A 64 -20.45 -29.34 -9.01
N GLN A 65 -21.71 -29.69 -8.81
CA GLN A 65 -22.68 -29.91 -9.90
C GLN A 65 -23.97 -29.11 -9.66
N ALA A 66 -24.77 -28.91 -10.70
CA ALA A 66 -26.06 -28.24 -10.59
C ALA A 66 -27.12 -28.85 -11.51
N SER A 67 -28.39 -28.62 -11.17
CA SER A 67 -29.56 -29.04 -11.95
C SER A 67 -29.63 -28.39 -13.34
N SER A 68 -29.26 -27.11 -13.42
CA SER A 68 -29.20 -26.29 -14.62
C SER A 68 -28.34 -25.05 -14.35
N TYR A 69 -27.93 -24.32 -15.39
CA TYR A 69 -27.29 -23.01 -15.26
C TYR A 69 -27.47 -22.16 -16.52
N GLN A 70 -27.61 -20.84 -16.36
CA GLN A 70 -27.97 -19.94 -17.49
C GLN A 70 -26.90 -19.81 -18.57
N ARG A 71 -25.62 -19.79 -18.15
CA ARG A 71 -24.42 -19.64 -19.00
C ARG A 71 -23.20 -20.16 -18.26
N THR A 72 -22.10 -20.46 -18.95
CA THR A 72 -20.87 -20.98 -18.34
C THR A 72 -20.39 -20.12 -17.17
N GLY A 73 -20.35 -18.79 -17.33
CA GLY A 73 -19.95 -17.86 -16.26
C GLY A 73 -20.89 -17.83 -15.03
N LEU A 74 -22.04 -18.49 -15.09
CA LEU A 74 -22.98 -18.68 -13.97
C LEU A 74 -23.15 -20.17 -13.60
N GLY A 75 -22.16 -21.00 -13.93
CA GLY A 75 -22.15 -22.44 -13.68
C GLY A 75 -21.88 -22.83 -12.21
N PRO A 76 -22.00 -24.14 -11.87
CA PRO A 76 -21.81 -24.63 -10.51
C PRO A 76 -20.45 -24.27 -9.89
N HIS A 77 -19.38 -24.23 -10.69
CA HIS A 77 -18.03 -23.82 -10.28
C HIS A 77 -17.91 -22.37 -9.76
N ARG A 78 -18.97 -21.56 -9.94
CA ARG A 78 -19.13 -20.19 -9.44
C ARG A 78 -20.04 -20.11 -8.20
N GLY A 79 -20.61 -21.22 -7.73
CA GLY A 79 -21.44 -21.31 -6.54
C GLY A 79 -20.66 -21.24 -5.21
N ARG A 80 -19.53 -20.54 -5.17
CA ARG A 80 -18.56 -20.49 -4.06
C ARG A 80 -18.73 -19.22 -3.25
N LEU A 81 -18.61 -19.31 -1.92
CA LEU A 81 -18.66 -18.15 -1.03
C LEU A 81 -17.60 -17.10 -1.42
N ASN A 82 -17.98 -15.82 -1.29
CA ASN A 82 -17.19 -14.63 -1.61
C ASN A 82 -16.58 -14.53 -3.02
N ILE A 83 -16.92 -15.42 -3.96
CA ILE A 83 -16.42 -15.29 -5.35
C ILE A 83 -16.89 -13.97 -5.97
N GLN A 84 -15.98 -13.26 -6.65
CA GLN A 84 -16.25 -11.98 -7.31
C GLN A 84 -16.56 -12.18 -8.80
N SER A 85 -17.46 -11.35 -9.32
CA SER A 85 -17.72 -11.20 -10.76
C SER A 85 -16.63 -10.37 -11.44
N GLY A 86 -16.43 -10.56 -12.75
CA GLY A 86 -15.79 -9.55 -13.58
C GLY A 86 -16.68 -8.31 -13.76
N ILE A 87 -16.15 -7.31 -14.47
CA ILE A 87 -16.80 -6.00 -14.65
C ILE A 87 -17.80 -5.96 -15.82
N GLU A 88 -17.75 -6.91 -16.75
CA GLU A 88 -18.62 -6.95 -17.94
C GLU A 88 -19.84 -7.86 -17.71
N ASP A 89 -21.05 -7.45 -18.16
CA ASP A 89 -22.21 -8.36 -18.12
C ASP A 89 -22.09 -9.43 -19.20
N GLY A 90 -22.39 -10.68 -18.84
CA GLY A 90 -22.30 -11.81 -19.75
C GLY A 90 -20.91 -12.42 -19.86
N ASP A 91 -19.99 -12.05 -18.98
CA ASP A 91 -18.62 -12.57 -18.94
C ASP A 91 -18.54 -14.09 -18.71
N LEU A 92 -17.31 -14.61 -18.80
CA LEU A 92 -17.02 -16.02 -18.53
C LEU A 92 -16.93 -16.31 -17.02
N TYR A 93 -16.99 -15.29 -16.15
CA TYR A 93 -16.58 -15.34 -14.74
C TYR A 93 -17.47 -14.46 -13.84
N ASP A 94 -18.77 -14.76 -13.82
CA ASP A 94 -19.80 -13.99 -13.12
C ASP A 94 -19.94 -14.46 -11.65
N GLY A 95 -20.57 -13.69 -10.77
CA GLY A 95 -20.38 -13.81 -9.30
C GLY A 95 -21.32 -14.76 -8.54
N ALA A 96 -21.83 -15.83 -9.18
CA ALA A 96 -22.59 -16.92 -8.53
C ALA A 96 -22.81 -18.12 -9.45
N TRP A 97 -23.30 -19.24 -8.91
CA TRP A 97 -24.13 -20.15 -9.70
C TRP A 97 -25.55 -19.55 -9.84
N CYS A 98 -26.10 -19.54 -11.07
CA CYS A 98 -27.50 -19.18 -11.31
C CYS A 98 -28.22 -20.22 -12.18
N ALA A 99 -29.34 -20.76 -11.67
CA ALA A 99 -30.14 -21.75 -12.38
C ALA A 99 -30.83 -21.18 -13.63
N GLU A 100 -30.97 -22.02 -14.66
CA GLU A 100 -31.65 -21.69 -15.93
C GLU A 100 -33.17 -21.52 -15.72
N TYR A 101 -33.78 -22.43 -14.97
CA TYR A 101 -35.22 -22.47 -14.74
C TYR A 101 -35.59 -21.90 -13.36
N LYS A 102 -36.61 -21.04 -13.30
CA LYS A 102 -37.11 -20.41 -12.06
C LYS A 102 -38.17 -21.28 -11.38
N ASP A 103 -37.80 -22.47 -10.93
CA ASP A 103 -38.67 -23.41 -10.23
C ASP A 103 -38.02 -24.04 -8.98
N GLN A 104 -38.79 -24.83 -8.22
CA GLN A 104 -38.36 -25.43 -6.96
C GLN A 104 -37.63 -26.78 -7.11
N HIS A 105 -37.36 -27.22 -8.35
CA HIS A 105 -36.60 -28.45 -8.63
C HIS A 105 -35.10 -28.21 -8.79
N GLN A 106 -34.67 -26.95 -8.73
CA GLN A 106 -33.27 -26.58 -8.90
C GLN A 106 -32.41 -26.95 -7.69
N TRP A 107 -31.13 -27.24 -7.93
CA TRP A 107 -30.17 -27.56 -6.89
C TRP A 107 -28.72 -27.26 -7.29
N LEU A 108 -27.91 -26.94 -6.28
CA LEU A 108 -26.44 -27.02 -6.30
C LEU A 108 -26.02 -28.21 -5.44
N GLU A 109 -25.11 -29.03 -5.94
CA GLU A 109 -24.58 -30.24 -5.30
C GLU A 109 -23.08 -30.10 -5.06
N VAL A 110 -22.62 -30.58 -3.90
CA VAL A 110 -21.19 -30.69 -3.56
C VAL A 110 -20.88 -32.12 -3.14
N ASP A 111 -19.87 -32.72 -3.77
CA ASP A 111 -19.26 -33.99 -3.38
C ASP A 111 -18.09 -33.75 -2.41
N ALA A 112 -18.22 -34.21 -1.16
CA ALA A 112 -17.14 -34.12 -0.17
C ALA A 112 -16.04 -35.19 -0.36
N MET A 113 -16.12 -36.00 -1.43
CA MET A 113 -15.22 -37.11 -1.83
C MET A 113 -15.15 -38.30 -0.85
N HIS A 114 -15.46 -38.06 0.41
CA HIS A 114 -15.40 -39.00 1.53
C HIS A 114 -16.69 -38.92 2.36
N LEU A 115 -16.84 -39.80 3.35
CA LEU A 115 -17.92 -39.67 4.32
C LEU A 115 -17.63 -38.49 5.25
N THR A 116 -18.57 -37.56 5.31
CA THR A 116 -18.45 -36.27 5.98
C THR A 116 -19.68 -36.04 6.85
N LEU A 117 -19.46 -35.64 8.11
CA LEU A 117 -20.50 -35.18 9.01
C LEU A 117 -20.80 -33.71 8.66
N PHE A 118 -21.87 -33.48 7.90
CA PHE A 118 -22.33 -32.14 7.56
C PHE A 118 -23.06 -31.51 8.76
N THR A 119 -22.73 -30.26 9.07
CA THR A 119 -23.28 -29.50 10.21
C THR A 119 -23.96 -28.20 9.81
N GLY A 120 -23.60 -27.59 8.68
CA GLY A 120 -24.20 -26.34 8.23
C GLY A 120 -23.95 -26.03 6.76
N VAL A 121 -24.71 -25.06 6.25
CA VAL A 121 -24.50 -24.41 4.96
C VAL A 121 -24.45 -22.91 5.22
N ILE A 122 -23.49 -22.21 4.62
CA ILE A 122 -23.45 -20.75 4.58
C ILE A 122 -23.82 -20.34 3.17
N LEU A 123 -24.82 -19.46 3.03
CA LEU A 123 -25.34 -19.01 1.74
C LEU A 123 -25.10 -17.51 1.57
N GLN A 124 -24.83 -17.09 0.34
CA GLN A 124 -24.61 -15.70 -0.05
C GLN A 124 -25.27 -15.46 -1.42
N GLY A 125 -25.75 -14.25 -1.70
CA GLY A 125 -26.34 -13.92 -3.01
C GLY A 125 -25.28 -13.70 -4.09
N ARG A 126 -25.69 -13.30 -5.30
CA ARG A 126 -24.78 -13.08 -6.44
C ARG A 126 -24.02 -11.76 -6.33
N ASN A 127 -22.69 -11.81 -6.38
CA ASN A 127 -21.93 -10.59 -6.63
C ASN A 127 -22.10 -10.18 -8.10
N SER A 128 -22.57 -8.97 -8.35
CA SER A 128 -22.69 -8.38 -9.68
C SER A 128 -22.95 -6.89 -9.56
N ILE A 129 -22.32 -6.08 -10.41
CA ILE A 129 -22.64 -4.65 -10.53
C ILE A 129 -23.90 -4.41 -11.39
N TRP A 130 -24.36 -5.42 -12.13
CA TRP A 130 -25.43 -5.33 -13.12
C TRP A 130 -26.76 -5.94 -12.65
N SER A 131 -26.72 -6.91 -11.72
CA SER A 131 -27.87 -7.74 -11.35
C SER A 131 -28.02 -7.91 -9.84
N TRP A 132 -29.27 -8.13 -9.40
CA TRP A 132 -29.64 -8.28 -7.99
C TRP A 132 -30.34 -9.63 -7.80
N ASP A 133 -29.59 -10.68 -7.49
CA ASP A 133 -30.09 -12.05 -7.37
C ASP A 133 -29.68 -12.70 -6.05
N TRP A 134 -30.63 -13.31 -5.34
CA TRP A 134 -30.37 -14.15 -4.16
C TRP A 134 -31.55 -15.06 -3.82
N VAL A 135 -31.23 -16.17 -3.15
CA VAL A 135 -32.20 -17.12 -2.59
C VAL A 135 -32.65 -16.65 -1.21
N LEU A 136 -33.97 -16.59 -0.99
CA LEU A 136 -34.61 -16.16 0.26
C LEU A 136 -34.82 -17.34 1.22
N THR A 137 -35.18 -18.52 0.71
CA THR A 137 -35.29 -19.76 1.52
C THR A 137 -34.87 -20.98 0.70
N TYR A 138 -34.31 -21.97 1.38
CA TYR A 138 -33.84 -23.22 0.77
C TYR A 138 -34.12 -24.44 1.66
N LYS A 139 -33.98 -25.63 1.08
CA LYS A 139 -33.90 -26.92 1.78
C LYS A 139 -32.54 -27.54 1.53
N VAL A 140 -32.20 -28.54 2.35
CA VAL A 140 -30.98 -29.35 2.19
C VAL A 140 -31.37 -30.81 1.99
N GLN A 141 -30.72 -31.49 1.05
CA GLN A 141 -30.79 -32.94 0.86
C GLN A 141 -29.39 -33.54 0.97
N LEU A 142 -29.29 -34.79 1.45
CA LEU A 142 -28.02 -35.50 1.60
C LEU A 142 -28.07 -36.89 0.94
N SER A 143 -26.92 -37.37 0.46
CA SER A 143 -26.80 -38.67 -0.21
C SER A 143 -25.43 -39.32 0.00
N ASN A 144 -25.38 -40.65 -0.14
CA ASN A 144 -24.13 -41.44 -0.17
C ASN A 144 -23.74 -41.93 -1.57
N ASP A 145 -24.64 -41.80 -2.56
CA ASP A 145 -24.53 -42.41 -3.89
C ASP A 145 -24.88 -41.46 -5.04
N SER A 146 -25.16 -40.18 -4.73
CA SER A 146 -25.72 -39.11 -5.59
C SER A 146 -27.02 -39.44 -6.36
N VAL A 147 -27.61 -40.61 -6.12
CA VAL A 147 -28.85 -41.08 -6.76
C VAL A 147 -30.02 -41.05 -5.78
N THR A 148 -29.81 -41.53 -4.56
CA THR A 148 -30.81 -41.64 -3.50
C THR A 148 -30.64 -40.47 -2.53
N TRP A 149 -31.65 -39.60 -2.45
CA TRP A 149 -31.57 -38.35 -1.67
C TRP A 149 -32.51 -38.37 -0.47
N THR A 150 -31.98 -38.03 0.71
CA THR A 150 -32.74 -37.90 1.95
C THR A 150 -32.82 -36.42 2.33
N ALA A 151 -34.03 -35.91 2.56
CA ALA A 151 -34.22 -34.52 3.01
C ALA A 151 -33.68 -34.32 4.43
N CYS A 152 -33.07 -33.17 4.69
CA CYS A 152 -32.75 -32.74 6.05
C CYS A 152 -34.06 -32.45 6.81
N MET A 153 -34.20 -32.99 8.03
CA MET A 153 -35.45 -32.95 8.79
C MET A 153 -35.31 -32.09 10.05
N ASN A 154 -36.30 -31.24 10.31
CA ASN A 154 -36.52 -30.60 11.60
C ASN A 154 -37.67 -31.32 12.32
N GLY A 155 -37.31 -32.32 13.13
CA GLY A 155 -38.28 -33.23 13.74
C GLY A 155 -38.96 -34.11 12.68
N THR A 156 -40.26 -33.89 12.46
CA THR A 156 -41.08 -34.69 11.51
C THR A 156 -41.37 -33.97 10.19
N LYS A 157 -40.80 -32.79 9.96
CA LYS A 157 -40.95 -32.01 8.72
C LYS A 157 -39.59 -31.78 8.08
N GLU A 158 -39.57 -31.58 6.76
CA GLU A 158 -38.37 -31.09 6.07
C GLU A 158 -37.94 -29.75 6.67
N ALA A 159 -36.64 -29.58 6.89
CA ALA A 159 -36.05 -28.33 7.35
C ALA A 159 -36.05 -27.31 6.22
N ILE A 160 -36.69 -26.16 6.46
CA ILE A 160 -36.59 -24.97 5.61
C ILE A 160 -35.63 -24.02 6.32
N PHE A 161 -34.65 -23.53 5.56
CA PHE A 161 -33.61 -22.61 6.02
C PHE A 161 -33.87 -21.23 5.42
N GLU A 162 -33.67 -20.19 6.23
CA GLU A 162 -33.64 -18.81 5.74
C GLU A 162 -32.31 -18.56 5.02
N GLY A 163 -32.38 -17.93 3.85
CA GLY A 163 -31.25 -17.51 3.04
C GLY A 163 -30.96 -16.02 3.20
N ASN A 164 -30.55 -15.38 2.11
CA ASN A 164 -30.08 -14.00 2.14
C ASN A 164 -31.21 -12.97 1.98
N GLN A 165 -30.93 -11.73 2.38
CA GLN A 165 -31.81 -10.58 2.17
C GLN A 165 -31.20 -9.54 1.21
N ASN A 166 -29.94 -9.74 0.83
CA ASN A 166 -29.14 -8.90 -0.06
C ASN A 166 -28.04 -9.79 -0.71
N PRO A 167 -27.28 -9.29 -1.70
CA PRO A 167 -26.32 -10.14 -2.40
C PRO A 167 -25.02 -10.46 -1.64
N GLU A 168 -24.65 -9.67 -0.63
CA GLU A 168 -23.29 -9.66 -0.07
C GLU A 168 -23.17 -10.28 1.33
N THR A 169 -24.18 -10.19 2.19
CA THR A 169 -24.09 -10.71 3.57
C THR A 169 -24.20 -12.25 3.60
N PRO A 170 -23.19 -13.00 4.08
CA PRO A 170 -23.30 -14.43 4.30
C PRO A 170 -24.32 -14.78 5.39
N VAL A 171 -25.06 -15.89 5.23
CA VAL A 171 -26.08 -16.35 6.18
C VAL A 171 -25.88 -17.83 6.49
N LEU A 172 -25.67 -18.14 7.77
CA LEU A 172 -25.48 -19.50 8.29
C LEU A 172 -26.81 -20.21 8.54
N GLY A 173 -27.02 -21.34 7.87
CA GLY A 173 -28.05 -22.34 8.17
C GLY A 173 -27.45 -23.61 8.80
N LEU A 174 -27.52 -23.73 10.13
CA LEU A 174 -27.11 -24.95 10.83
C LEU A 174 -28.13 -26.07 10.65
N LEU A 175 -27.68 -27.27 10.28
CA LEU A 175 -28.52 -28.46 10.16
C LEU A 175 -29.10 -28.81 11.55
N PRO A 176 -30.44 -28.99 11.69
CA PRO A 176 -31.06 -29.35 12.97
C PRO A 176 -30.52 -30.65 13.59
N VAL A 177 -30.03 -31.56 12.75
CA VAL A 177 -29.33 -32.79 13.14
C VAL A 177 -28.14 -32.96 12.18
N PRO A 178 -26.88 -32.91 12.67
CA PRO A 178 -25.72 -33.23 11.86
C PRO A 178 -25.83 -34.63 11.25
N THR A 179 -25.54 -34.75 9.97
CA THR A 179 -25.80 -35.97 9.19
C THR A 179 -24.54 -36.40 8.46
N VAL A 180 -24.15 -37.67 8.62
CA VAL A 180 -23.03 -38.26 7.87
C VAL A 180 -23.52 -38.64 6.48
N ALA A 181 -22.92 -38.05 5.45
CA ALA A 181 -23.19 -38.35 4.05
C ALA A 181 -21.91 -38.13 3.21
N ARG A 182 -21.93 -38.40 1.90
CA ARG A 182 -20.85 -37.96 0.98
C ARG A 182 -21.22 -36.71 0.20
N PHE A 183 -22.47 -36.64 -0.25
CA PHE A 183 -22.98 -35.55 -1.09
C PHE A 183 -24.00 -34.72 -0.32
N ILE A 184 -24.00 -33.42 -0.57
CA ILE A 184 -24.98 -32.47 -0.07
C ILE A 184 -25.56 -31.66 -1.24
N ARG A 185 -26.89 -31.43 -1.20
CA ARG A 185 -27.61 -30.56 -2.14
C ARG A 185 -28.26 -29.40 -1.41
N ILE A 186 -28.15 -28.22 -1.99
CA ILE A 186 -28.88 -27.01 -1.62
C ILE A 186 -30.01 -26.84 -2.63
N ASN A 187 -31.27 -26.85 -2.17
CA ASN A 187 -32.46 -26.78 -3.01
C ASN A 187 -33.23 -25.46 -2.75
N PRO A 188 -33.07 -24.42 -3.59
CA PRO A 188 -33.81 -23.16 -3.45
C PRO A 188 -35.33 -23.36 -3.47
N GLN A 189 -36.05 -22.65 -2.60
CA GLN A 189 -37.51 -22.75 -2.47
C GLN A 189 -38.20 -21.41 -2.79
N THR A 190 -37.60 -20.30 -2.37
CA THR A 190 -37.99 -18.93 -2.75
C THR A 190 -36.75 -18.07 -2.98
N TRP A 191 -36.87 -17.04 -3.80
CA TRP A 191 -35.80 -16.14 -4.23
C TRP A 191 -36.36 -14.72 -4.39
N TYR A 192 -35.47 -13.74 -4.55
CA TYR A 192 -35.88 -12.34 -4.74
C TYR A 192 -36.86 -12.18 -5.91
N SER A 193 -38.00 -11.53 -5.68
CA SER A 193 -39.15 -11.52 -6.62
C SER A 193 -38.82 -10.93 -7.99
N ASN A 194 -37.85 -10.01 -8.05
CA ASN A 194 -37.46 -9.33 -9.28
C ASN A 194 -36.20 -9.94 -9.91
N GLY A 195 -35.57 -10.92 -9.25
CA GLY A 195 -34.34 -11.58 -9.68
C GLY A 195 -34.57 -13.02 -10.19
N THR A 196 -33.52 -13.83 -10.05
CA THR A 196 -33.45 -15.23 -10.46
C THR A 196 -32.94 -16.10 -9.29
N ILE A 197 -32.85 -17.41 -9.50
CA ILE A 197 -32.26 -18.33 -8.53
C ILE A 197 -30.74 -18.27 -8.69
N CYS A 198 -30.08 -17.46 -7.87
CA CYS A 198 -28.63 -17.42 -7.78
C CYS A 198 -28.16 -17.57 -6.33
N LEU A 199 -27.06 -18.29 -6.12
CA LEU A 199 -26.38 -18.36 -4.84
C LEU A 199 -24.89 -18.67 -4.97
N ARG A 200 -24.17 -18.20 -3.96
CA ARG A 200 -22.81 -18.57 -3.54
C ARG A 200 -22.94 -19.37 -2.24
N ALA A 201 -22.07 -20.36 -2.01
CA ALA A 201 -22.16 -21.20 -0.81
C ALA A 201 -20.79 -21.61 -0.24
N GLU A 202 -20.78 -21.91 1.05
CA GLU A 202 -19.76 -22.70 1.74
C GLU A 202 -20.47 -23.79 2.56
N ILE A 203 -19.81 -24.93 2.76
CA ILE A 203 -20.38 -26.11 3.42
C ILE A 203 -19.56 -26.41 4.67
N LEU A 204 -20.21 -26.52 5.83
CA LEU A 204 -19.54 -26.91 7.08
C LEU A 204 -19.61 -28.43 7.26
N GLY A 205 -18.45 -29.09 7.35
CA GLY A 205 -18.36 -30.54 7.40
C GLY A 205 -17.06 -31.10 7.97
N CYS A 206 -17.17 -32.19 8.74
CA CYS A 206 -16.03 -32.89 9.31
C CYS A 206 -15.80 -34.24 8.60
N HIS A 207 -14.58 -34.55 8.16
CA HIS A 207 -14.25 -35.88 7.64
C HIS A 207 -14.45 -36.99 8.68
N VAL A 208 -15.07 -38.10 8.28
CA VAL A 208 -15.38 -39.26 9.12
C VAL A 208 -14.70 -40.52 8.59
N ASP A 209 -13.53 -40.84 9.14
CA ASP A 209 -12.92 -42.16 8.97
C ASP A 209 -13.77 -43.25 9.67
N GLY A 210 -13.65 -44.51 9.21
CA GLY A 210 -14.44 -45.68 9.66
C GLY A 210 -14.32 -46.10 11.14
N ARG A 211 -13.80 -45.22 12.01
CA ARG A 211 -13.77 -45.33 13.48
C ARG A 211 -14.31 -44.08 14.19
N LEU A 212 -14.98 -43.15 13.48
CA LEU A 212 -15.42 -41.84 14.00
C LEU A 212 -14.25 -41.02 14.59
N GLN A 213 -13.06 -41.13 13.99
CA GLN A 213 -11.89 -40.35 14.37
C GLN A 213 -11.64 -39.24 13.36
N TYR A 214 -11.38 -38.04 13.86
CA TYR A 214 -11.06 -36.87 13.08
C TYR A 214 -9.67 -37.03 12.46
N ARG A 215 -9.58 -36.98 11.13
CA ARG A 215 -8.29 -36.90 10.44
C ARG A 215 -7.94 -35.43 10.25
N GLN A 216 -7.02 -34.93 11.07
CA GLN A 216 -6.37 -33.66 10.76
C GLN A 216 -5.50 -33.87 9.52
N GLU A 217 -5.66 -32.97 8.56
CA GLU A 217 -4.71 -32.79 7.45
C GLU A 217 -3.29 -32.59 8.01
N PRO A 218 -2.23 -33.00 7.29
CA PRO A 218 -0.87 -32.87 7.76
C PRO A 218 -0.50 -31.38 7.92
N GLY A 219 -0.58 -30.89 9.16
CA GLY A 219 -0.23 -29.52 9.50
C GLY A 219 1.27 -29.24 9.36
N SER A 220 1.64 -27.97 9.51
CA SER A 220 3.02 -27.50 9.54
C SER A 220 3.91 -28.33 10.47
N LYS A 221 5.17 -28.50 10.06
CA LYS A 221 6.20 -29.15 10.90
C LYS A 221 6.68 -28.24 12.04
N ASP A 222 6.42 -26.94 11.92
CA ASP A 222 6.78 -25.93 12.92
C ASP A 222 5.70 -25.86 14.01
N ALA A 223 6.10 -26.02 15.27
CA ALA A 223 5.19 -26.02 16.42
C ALA A 223 4.76 -24.59 16.83
N LEU A 224 4.06 -23.88 15.94
CA LEU A 224 3.62 -22.49 16.11
C LEU A 224 2.18 -22.39 16.66
N ASP A 225 1.76 -21.21 17.13
CA ASP A 225 0.40 -20.94 17.58
C ASP A 225 -0.50 -20.61 16.38
N PHE A 226 -1.03 -21.64 15.70
CA PHE A 226 -1.93 -21.50 14.55
C PHE A 226 -3.38 -21.30 15.01
N ARG A 227 -3.82 -20.04 15.03
CA ARG A 227 -5.21 -19.61 15.28
C ARG A 227 -5.38 -18.15 14.91
N GLN A 228 -6.62 -17.73 14.68
CA GLN A 228 -6.96 -16.32 14.54
C GLN A 228 -6.80 -15.61 15.89
N HIS A 229 -6.01 -14.54 15.95
CA HIS A 229 -5.70 -13.81 17.18
C HIS A 229 -6.46 -12.49 17.24
N ASN A 230 -7.43 -12.32 18.16
CA ASN A 230 -7.90 -10.96 18.49
C ASN A 230 -6.77 -10.09 19.05
N TYR A 231 -6.96 -8.78 19.07
CA TYR A 231 -5.97 -7.79 19.47
C TYR A 231 -5.37 -8.03 20.86
N LYS A 232 -6.15 -8.57 21.81
CA LYS A 232 -5.64 -8.94 23.15
C LYS A 232 -4.70 -10.15 23.09
N GLU A 233 -4.99 -11.11 22.21
CA GLU A 233 -4.22 -12.34 22.06
C GLU A 233 -2.99 -12.15 21.17
N MET A 234 -3.08 -11.36 20.10
CA MET A 234 -1.95 -10.87 19.31
C MET A 234 -0.89 -10.24 20.23
N ARG A 235 -1.30 -9.31 21.09
CA ARG A 235 -0.42 -8.69 22.11
C ARG A 235 0.18 -9.70 23.09
N LYS A 236 -0.57 -10.75 23.45
CA LYS A 236 -0.09 -11.81 24.35
C LYS A 236 0.97 -12.66 23.65
N LEU A 237 0.76 -13.00 22.37
CA LEU A 237 1.72 -13.72 21.54
C LEU A 237 3.01 -12.91 21.37
N MET A 238 2.93 -11.65 20.93
CA MET A 238 4.10 -10.77 20.79
C MET A 238 4.89 -10.66 22.11
N LYS A 239 4.20 -10.49 23.24
CA LYS A 239 4.84 -10.47 24.57
C LYS A 239 5.51 -11.79 24.91
N SER A 240 4.91 -12.94 24.57
CA SER A 240 5.52 -14.25 24.79
C SER A 240 6.77 -14.49 23.93
N VAL A 241 6.81 -13.96 22.70
CA VAL A 241 8.02 -14.00 21.85
C VAL A 241 9.14 -13.17 22.48
N THR A 242 8.85 -11.97 23.01
CA THR A 242 9.86 -11.17 23.73
C THR A 242 10.28 -11.79 25.07
N GLU A 243 9.41 -12.52 25.76
CA GLU A 243 9.78 -13.31 26.94
C GLU A 243 10.62 -14.54 26.58
N GLU A 244 10.45 -15.09 25.37
CA GLU A 244 11.22 -16.23 24.86
C GLU A 244 12.60 -15.82 24.30
N CYS A 245 12.69 -14.63 23.69
CA CYS A 245 13.86 -14.06 23.02
C CYS A 245 14.08 -12.57 23.40
N PRO A 246 14.38 -12.24 24.66
CA PRO A 246 14.52 -10.85 25.12
C PRO A 246 15.75 -10.13 24.54
N ASP A 247 16.82 -10.87 24.25
CA ASP A 247 18.09 -10.29 23.80
C ASP A 247 18.04 -9.82 22.33
N ILE A 248 17.10 -10.36 21.53
CA ILE A 248 16.99 -10.08 20.09
C ILE A 248 15.65 -9.46 19.67
N THR A 249 14.76 -9.09 20.61
CA THR A 249 13.45 -8.53 20.26
C THR A 249 13.05 -7.33 21.11
N ARG A 250 12.26 -6.42 20.51
CA ARG A 250 11.70 -5.26 21.19
C ARG A 250 10.31 -4.92 20.66
N ILE A 251 9.34 -4.84 21.57
CA ILE A 251 8.00 -4.32 21.24
C ILE A 251 8.01 -2.80 21.38
N TYR A 252 7.56 -2.09 20.37
CA TYR A 252 7.21 -0.67 20.46
C TYR A 252 5.88 -0.37 19.77
N THR A 253 5.46 0.89 19.76
CA THR A 253 4.19 1.33 19.15
C THR A 253 4.40 2.57 18.30
N ILE A 254 3.88 2.57 17.08
CA ILE A 254 4.00 3.69 16.13
C ILE A 254 2.88 4.72 16.27
N GLY A 255 1.76 4.33 16.89
CA GLY A 255 0.61 5.21 17.09
C GLY A 255 -0.55 4.47 17.73
N LYS A 256 -1.76 4.96 17.45
CA LYS A 256 -3.02 4.31 17.82
C LYS A 256 -4.02 4.42 16.67
N SER A 257 -4.90 3.44 16.59
CA SER A 257 -6.10 3.48 15.78
C SER A 257 -7.12 4.48 16.33
N TYR A 258 -8.19 4.70 15.57
CA TYR A 258 -9.30 5.58 15.98
C TYR A 258 -9.91 5.17 17.33
N MET A 259 -10.19 3.88 17.56
CA MET A 259 -10.69 3.36 18.84
C MET A 259 -9.62 3.34 19.95
N GLY A 260 -8.40 3.81 19.68
CA GLY A 260 -7.31 3.92 20.64
C GLY A 260 -6.52 2.63 20.86
N LEU A 261 -6.69 1.61 20.02
CA LEU A 261 -5.85 0.41 20.01
C LEU A 261 -4.46 0.80 19.50
N LYS A 262 -3.41 0.29 20.11
CA LYS A 262 -2.02 0.64 19.77
C LYS A 262 -1.58 -0.16 18.55
N LEU A 263 -1.02 0.51 17.54
CA LEU A 263 -0.34 -0.14 16.43
C LEU A 263 1.02 -0.62 16.96
N TYR A 264 1.10 -1.91 17.26
CA TYR A 264 2.29 -2.55 17.82
C TYR A 264 3.21 -3.06 16.72
N VAL A 265 4.52 -2.87 16.90
CA VAL A 265 5.55 -3.42 16.02
C VAL A 265 6.49 -4.29 16.84
N MET A 266 6.83 -5.46 16.31
CA MET A 266 7.94 -6.29 16.79
C MET A 266 9.20 -5.91 16.02
N GLU A 267 10.19 -5.38 16.71
CA GLU A 267 11.56 -5.26 16.22
C GLU A 267 12.31 -6.57 16.54
N ILE A 268 13.06 -7.09 15.56
CA ILE A 268 13.95 -8.25 15.70
C ILE A 268 15.31 -7.89 15.06
N SER A 269 16.38 -7.92 15.85
CA SER A 269 17.79 -7.64 15.50
C SER A 269 18.66 -8.17 16.66
N ASP A 270 19.95 -8.39 16.47
CA ASP A 270 20.86 -8.70 17.59
C ASP A 270 21.18 -7.50 18.49
N ASN A 271 20.86 -6.27 18.05
CA ASN A 271 21.03 -5.03 18.81
C ASN A 271 19.73 -4.20 18.91
N PRO A 272 18.64 -4.77 19.49
CA PRO A 272 17.31 -4.18 19.41
C PRO A 272 17.22 -2.82 20.14
N GLY A 273 16.64 -1.85 19.45
CA GLY A 273 16.42 -0.48 19.88
C GLY A 273 17.36 0.56 19.26
N LYS A 274 18.33 0.13 18.44
CA LYS A 274 19.38 0.98 17.88
C LYS A 274 19.64 0.61 16.42
N HIS A 275 19.72 1.62 15.55
CA HIS A 275 20.22 1.46 14.18
C HIS A 275 21.75 1.24 14.19
N GLU A 276 22.24 0.27 13.43
CA GLU A 276 23.68 -0.01 13.29
C GLU A 276 24.21 0.39 11.91
N LEU A 277 25.41 0.98 11.88
CA LEU A 277 26.00 1.56 10.67
C LEU A 277 26.14 0.53 9.54
N GLY A 278 25.36 0.68 8.47
CA GLY A 278 25.34 -0.22 7.32
C GLY A 278 24.46 -1.47 7.48
N GLU A 279 23.77 -1.64 8.61
CA GLU A 279 22.70 -2.62 8.80
C GLU A 279 21.41 -2.10 8.13
N PRO A 280 20.86 -2.76 7.09
CA PRO A 280 19.61 -2.35 6.49
C PRO A 280 18.41 -2.56 7.41
N GLU A 281 17.48 -1.61 7.35
CA GLU A 281 16.18 -1.67 8.00
C GLU A 281 15.14 -2.29 7.04
N PHE A 282 14.47 -3.36 7.47
CA PHE A 282 13.42 -4.06 6.71
C PHE A 282 12.08 -3.97 7.45
N ARG A 283 10.94 -3.95 6.74
CA ARG A 283 9.61 -4.12 7.37
C ARG A 283 8.64 -5.05 6.63
N TYR A 284 7.77 -5.71 7.40
CA TYR A 284 6.49 -6.23 6.90
C TYR A 284 5.33 -5.47 7.55
N VAL A 285 4.32 -5.14 6.76
CA VAL A 285 3.04 -4.58 7.20
C VAL A 285 1.92 -5.54 6.85
N ALA A 286 1.00 -5.80 7.76
CA ALA A 286 -0.14 -6.67 7.52
C ALA A 286 -1.44 -6.10 8.11
N GLY A 287 -2.57 -6.60 7.62
CA GLY A 287 -3.90 -6.26 8.12
C GLY A 287 -4.17 -4.76 8.06
N MET A 288 -3.85 -4.09 6.94
CA MET A 288 -4.30 -2.72 6.66
C MET A 288 -5.75 -2.69 6.21
N HIS A 289 -6.20 -3.74 5.53
CA HIS A 289 -7.59 -4.16 5.54
C HIS A 289 -7.80 -5.15 6.69
N GLY A 290 -8.77 -4.86 7.56
CA GLY A 290 -8.94 -5.65 8.79
C GLY A 290 -9.49 -7.06 8.56
N ASN A 291 -10.22 -7.30 7.48
CA ASN A 291 -10.69 -8.63 7.10
C ASN A 291 -9.69 -9.46 6.28
N GLU A 292 -8.54 -8.89 5.90
CA GLU A 292 -7.49 -9.59 5.17
C GLU A 292 -6.49 -10.18 6.19
N ALA A 293 -6.96 -11.22 6.88
CA ALA A 293 -6.38 -11.72 8.13
C ALA A 293 -5.15 -12.61 7.96
N LEU A 294 -4.95 -13.25 6.80
CA LEU A 294 -3.85 -14.21 6.65
C LEU A 294 -2.47 -13.57 6.90
N GLY A 295 -2.24 -12.37 6.34
CA GLY A 295 -0.97 -11.64 6.52
C GLY A 295 -0.65 -11.35 7.99
N ARG A 296 -1.67 -11.05 8.81
CA ARG A 296 -1.52 -10.82 10.26
C ARG A 296 -0.98 -12.07 10.94
N GLU A 297 -1.61 -13.22 10.70
CA GLU A 297 -1.26 -14.47 11.37
C GLU A 297 0.08 -15.02 10.87
N LEU A 298 0.38 -14.91 9.58
CA LEU A 298 1.72 -15.21 9.04
C LEU A 298 2.82 -14.37 9.71
N VAL A 299 2.58 -13.07 9.94
CA VAL A 299 3.54 -12.19 10.61
C VAL A 299 3.71 -12.56 12.10
N LEU A 300 2.66 -12.98 12.79
CA LEU A 300 2.75 -13.48 14.17
C LEU A 300 3.46 -14.85 14.26
N ASN A 301 3.23 -15.73 13.28
CA ASN A 301 3.94 -17.00 13.15
C ASN A 301 5.43 -16.77 12.81
N LEU A 302 5.75 -15.81 11.96
CA LEU A 302 7.12 -15.42 11.63
C LEU A 302 7.89 -14.91 12.87
N MET A 303 7.26 -14.11 13.74
CA MET A 303 7.88 -13.70 15.02
C MET A 303 8.29 -14.90 15.89
N GLN A 304 7.41 -15.91 16.02
CA GLN A 304 7.71 -17.13 16.76
C GLN A 304 8.81 -17.96 16.08
N TYR A 305 8.74 -18.09 14.75
CA TYR A 305 9.69 -18.86 13.96
C TYR A 305 11.10 -18.28 14.06
N LEU A 306 11.28 -16.98 13.80
CA LEU A 306 12.57 -16.30 13.85
C LEU A 306 13.21 -16.45 15.25
N CYS A 307 12.45 -16.18 16.31
CA CYS A 307 12.93 -16.35 17.69
C CYS A 307 13.41 -17.79 17.99
N ARG A 308 12.61 -18.80 17.61
CA ARG A 308 12.90 -20.20 17.94
C ARG A 308 14.03 -20.79 17.10
N GLU A 309 14.09 -20.47 15.82
CA GLU A 309 15.17 -20.90 14.93
C GLU A 309 16.50 -20.22 15.27
N TYR A 310 16.48 -18.93 15.65
CA TYR A 310 17.65 -18.25 16.20
C TYR A 310 18.19 -18.98 17.43
N LYS A 311 17.32 -19.30 18.41
CA LYS A 311 17.71 -20.05 19.62
C LYS A 311 18.18 -21.48 19.37
N LYS A 312 17.75 -22.12 18.28
CA LYS A 312 18.28 -23.42 17.81
C LYS A 312 19.64 -23.28 17.11
N GLY A 313 20.12 -22.07 16.82
CA GLY A 313 21.36 -21.83 16.08
C GLY A 313 21.24 -22.06 14.57
N ASN A 314 20.03 -21.96 14.00
CA ASN A 314 19.82 -22.06 12.55
C ASN A 314 20.58 -20.93 11.85
N GLN A 315 21.65 -21.28 11.11
CA GLN A 315 22.60 -20.29 10.60
C GLN A 315 22.00 -19.28 9.63
N ARG A 316 20.94 -19.66 8.87
CA ARG A 316 20.21 -18.72 8.01
C ARG A 316 19.53 -17.63 8.83
N ILE A 317 18.82 -18.03 9.88
CA ILE A 317 18.05 -17.12 10.74
C ILE A 317 18.96 -16.30 11.66
N VAL A 318 20.01 -16.92 12.23
CA VAL A 318 21.04 -16.20 12.99
C VAL A 318 21.67 -15.10 12.14
N ARG A 319 22.07 -15.43 10.90
CA ARG A 319 22.63 -14.45 9.97
C ARG A 319 21.62 -13.36 9.60
N LEU A 320 20.38 -13.72 9.28
CA LEU A 320 19.34 -12.75 8.93
C LEU A 320 19.09 -11.73 10.06
N VAL A 321 19.04 -12.18 11.32
CA VAL A 321 18.82 -11.34 12.51
C VAL A 321 20.05 -10.51 12.93
N THR A 322 21.27 -10.96 12.59
CA THR A 322 22.53 -10.24 12.91
C THR A 322 23.00 -9.30 11.80
N GLU A 323 22.44 -9.42 10.59
CA GLU A 323 22.76 -8.54 9.46
C GLU A 323 21.59 -7.61 9.08
N THR A 324 20.41 -7.76 9.70
CA THR A 324 19.19 -7.02 9.33
C THR A 324 18.39 -6.62 10.56
N ARG A 325 17.92 -5.37 10.55
CA ARG A 325 16.97 -4.87 11.55
C ARG A 325 15.54 -4.99 11.03
N ILE A 326 14.82 -5.97 11.55
CA ILE A 326 13.52 -6.43 11.03
C ILE A 326 12.40 -5.81 11.85
N HIS A 327 11.44 -5.17 11.20
CA HIS A 327 10.27 -4.57 11.83
C HIS A 327 8.95 -5.17 11.33
N LEU A 328 8.18 -5.79 12.22
CA LEU A 328 6.98 -6.54 11.88
C LEU A 328 5.73 -5.88 12.50
N LEU A 329 4.88 -5.28 11.66
CA LEU A 329 3.58 -4.69 12.01
C LEU A 329 2.45 -5.67 11.62
N PRO A 330 1.95 -6.52 12.53
CA PRO A 330 0.94 -7.53 12.21
C PRO A 330 -0.46 -6.95 11.93
N SER A 331 -0.73 -5.69 12.30
CA SER A 331 -2.04 -5.08 12.14
C SER A 331 -1.95 -3.57 12.10
N MET A 332 -2.06 -3.01 10.91
CA MET A 332 -2.21 -1.57 10.69
C MET A 332 -3.62 -1.08 11.03
N ASN A 333 -4.66 -1.88 10.70
CA ASN A 333 -6.07 -1.63 11.02
C ASN A 333 -6.59 -2.63 12.07
N PRO A 334 -6.25 -2.46 13.37
CA PRO A 334 -6.73 -3.35 14.42
C PRO A 334 -8.23 -3.17 14.68
N ASP A 335 -8.81 -2.01 14.37
CA ASP A 335 -10.23 -1.74 14.63
C ASP A 335 -11.13 -2.52 13.66
N GLY A 336 -10.84 -2.46 12.36
CA GLY A 336 -11.52 -3.26 11.33
C GLY A 336 -11.36 -4.76 11.54
N TYR A 337 -10.17 -5.20 11.98
CA TYR A 337 -9.93 -6.61 12.31
C TYR A 337 -10.81 -7.08 13.48
N GLU A 338 -10.99 -6.29 14.54
CA GLU A 338 -11.87 -6.69 15.64
C GLU A 338 -13.35 -6.77 15.22
N GLU A 339 -13.80 -6.02 14.21
CA GLU A 339 -15.17 -6.20 13.65
C GLU A 339 -15.29 -7.48 12.82
N ALA A 340 -14.34 -7.76 11.91
CA ALA A 340 -14.31 -9.02 11.15
C ALA A 340 -14.22 -10.24 12.08
N TYR A 341 -13.31 -10.21 13.06
CA TYR A 341 -13.11 -11.29 14.03
C TYR A 341 -14.36 -11.61 14.87
N LYS A 342 -15.23 -10.62 15.15
CA LYS A 342 -16.52 -10.88 15.85
C LYS A 342 -17.51 -11.67 15.01
N LYS A 343 -17.45 -11.57 13.68
CA LYS A 343 -18.28 -12.35 12.76
C LYS A 343 -17.73 -13.76 12.60
N GLY A 344 -16.41 -13.89 12.46
CA GLY A 344 -15.73 -15.13 12.09
C GLY A 344 -15.37 -15.17 10.61
N SER A 345 -14.51 -16.13 10.27
CA SER A 345 -13.90 -16.33 8.94
C SER A 345 -14.94 -16.26 7.81
N GLU A 346 -15.94 -17.12 7.87
CA GLU A 346 -16.90 -17.37 6.80
C GLU A 346 -18.06 -16.35 6.80
N LEU A 347 -18.14 -15.48 7.81
CA LEU A 347 -19.28 -14.58 8.06
C LEU A 347 -18.92 -13.08 8.05
N ALA A 348 -17.63 -12.73 8.00
CA ALA A 348 -17.19 -11.36 7.70
C ALA A 348 -17.47 -11.01 6.22
N GLY A 349 -17.36 -11.98 5.32
CA GLY A 349 -17.53 -11.75 3.89
C GLY A 349 -16.48 -10.79 3.31
N TRP A 350 -16.76 -10.29 2.10
CA TRP A 350 -15.78 -9.53 1.33
C TRP A 350 -15.40 -8.15 1.91
N ALA A 351 -16.26 -7.52 2.72
CA ALA A 351 -16.13 -6.10 3.09
C ALA A 351 -16.25 -5.76 4.59
N ASP A 352 -16.91 -6.57 5.44
CA ASP A 352 -17.05 -6.21 6.87
C ASP A 352 -15.67 -6.23 7.53
N GLY A 353 -15.24 -5.10 8.07
CA GLY A 353 -13.92 -4.94 8.69
C GLY A 353 -12.78 -4.59 7.73
N ARG A 354 -13.02 -4.44 6.41
CA ARG A 354 -12.00 -3.95 5.46
C ARG A 354 -11.50 -2.56 5.84
N HIS A 355 -12.43 -1.62 6.00
CA HIS A 355 -12.16 -0.21 6.24
C HIS A 355 -11.71 0.06 7.69
N SER A 356 -11.15 1.24 7.96
CA SER A 356 -10.96 1.74 9.32
C SER A 356 -12.31 1.94 10.03
N PHE A 357 -12.29 2.19 11.35
CA PHE A 357 -13.51 2.51 12.10
C PHE A 357 -14.30 3.69 11.50
N GLU A 358 -13.62 4.64 10.85
CA GLU A 358 -14.22 5.82 10.22
C GLU A 358 -14.79 5.52 8.82
N GLY A 359 -14.69 4.29 8.33
CA GLY A 359 -15.10 3.90 6.97
C GLY A 359 -14.08 4.26 5.89
N ILE A 360 -12.85 4.58 6.26
CA ILE A 360 -11.76 4.95 5.32
C ILE A 360 -11.02 3.68 4.89
N ASP A 361 -10.85 3.46 3.59
CA ASP A 361 -9.93 2.44 3.07
C ASP A 361 -8.49 2.97 3.23
N LEU A 362 -7.70 2.30 4.06
CA LEU A 362 -6.35 2.79 4.41
C LEU A 362 -5.38 2.72 3.24
N ASN A 363 -5.58 1.84 2.25
CA ASN A 363 -4.71 1.80 1.08
C ASN A 363 -5.00 2.94 0.11
N HIS A 364 -6.22 3.52 0.15
CA HIS A 364 -6.57 4.72 -0.60
C HIS A 364 -6.35 6.03 0.17
N ASN A 365 -5.71 5.97 1.36
CA ASN A 365 -5.61 7.11 2.25
C ASN A 365 -4.24 7.80 2.28
N PHE A 366 -3.21 7.21 1.66
CA PHE A 366 -1.90 7.84 1.51
C PHE A 366 -1.96 9.02 0.53
N PRO A 367 -1.05 10.02 0.61
CA PRO A 367 -1.07 11.14 -0.31
C PRO A 367 -0.58 10.67 -1.69
N ASP A 368 -1.33 10.98 -2.74
CA ASP A 368 -0.91 10.81 -4.12
C ASP A 368 0.29 11.72 -4.41
N LEU A 369 1.49 11.13 -4.46
CA LEU A 369 2.74 11.79 -4.82
C LEU A 369 3.09 11.58 -6.29
N ASN A 370 2.38 10.68 -6.98
CA ASN A 370 2.62 10.29 -8.36
C ASN A 370 2.26 11.45 -9.28
N ASN A 371 1.01 11.93 -9.20
CA ASN A 371 0.54 13.05 -10.00
C ASN A 371 1.34 14.32 -9.69
N ILE A 372 1.74 14.55 -8.44
CA ILE A 372 2.61 15.69 -8.05
C ILE A 372 3.97 15.63 -8.77
N MET A 373 4.58 14.44 -8.89
CA MET A 373 5.83 14.28 -9.64
C MET A 373 5.60 14.44 -11.14
N TRP A 374 4.58 13.81 -11.70
CA TRP A 374 4.31 13.86 -13.15
C TRP A 374 3.97 15.29 -13.61
N ASP A 375 3.08 16.00 -12.91
CA ASP A 375 2.78 17.43 -13.16
C ASP A 375 4.06 18.28 -13.16
N ALA A 376 4.95 18.05 -12.19
CA ALA A 376 6.22 18.76 -12.11
C ALA A 376 7.17 18.39 -13.26
N GLN A 377 7.21 17.12 -13.68
CA GLN A 377 8.01 16.65 -14.82
C GLN A 377 7.49 17.14 -16.18
N GLU A 378 6.19 17.41 -16.32
CA GLU A 378 5.59 17.94 -17.55
C GLU A 378 5.73 19.46 -17.65
N THR A 379 5.46 20.18 -16.56
CA THR A 379 5.50 21.65 -16.53
C THR A 379 6.92 22.23 -16.45
N ALA A 380 7.93 21.45 -16.03
CA ALA A 380 9.29 21.94 -15.85
C ALA A 380 10.01 22.25 -17.19
N ALA A 381 10.45 23.50 -17.32
CA ALA A 381 11.33 23.94 -18.41
C ALA A 381 12.73 23.26 -18.42
N ASP A 382 13.09 22.58 -17.33
CA ASP A 382 14.30 21.75 -17.23
C ASP A 382 14.02 20.57 -16.30
N LYS A 383 13.70 19.41 -16.89
CA LYS A 383 13.34 18.19 -16.15
C LYS A 383 14.45 17.72 -15.19
N SER A 384 15.72 18.04 -15.46
CA SER A 384 16.85 17.68 -14.59
C SER A 384 16.86 18.40 -13.24
N LYS A 385 15.94 19.35 -13.01
CA LYS A 385 15.74 20.05 -11.73
C LYS A 385 14.50 19.59 -10.96
N VAL A 386 13.70 18.69 -11.50
CA VAL A 386 12.54 18.11 -10.81
C VAL A 386 13.03 17.05 -9.83
N SER A 387 12.40 16.95 -8.65
CA SER A 387 12.74 15.88 -7.71
C SER A 387 12.15 14.57 -8.21
N ASN A 388 12.95 13.51 -8.23
CA ASN A 388 12.56 12.14 -8.59
C ASN A 388 12.48 11.21 -7.35
N HIS A 389 12.61 11.80 -6.15
CA HIS A 389 12.67 11.13 -4.86
C HIS A 389 12.26 12.09 -3.75
N TYR A 390 11.81 11.56 -2.61
CA TYR A 390 11.37 12.33 -1.43
C TYR A 390 10.45 13.50 -1.82
N ILE A 391 9.43 13.20 -2.62
CA ILE A 391 8.41 14.18 -3.02
C ILE A 391 7.72 14.68 -1.75
N PRO A 392 7.67 16.00 -1.50
CA PRO A 392 7.16 16.51 -0.23
C PRO A 392 5.66 16.22 -0.07
N ILE A 393 5.26 15.80 1.12
CA ILE A 393 3.83 15.65 1.47
C ILE A 393 3.16 17.02 1.34
N PRO A 394 1.99 17.11 0.66
CA PRO A 394 1.28 18.37 0.52
C PRO A 394 0.88 19.00 1.85
N GLU A 395 0.95 20.33 1.94
CA GLU A 395 0.59 21.07 3.16
C GLU A 395 -0.85 20.77 3.61
N TYR A 396 -1.81 20.64 2.68
CA TYR A 396 -3.20 20.29 2.99
C TYR A 396 -3.32 18.95 3.72
N TYR A 397 -2.49 17.96 3.40
CA TYR A 397 -2.53 16.62 3.99
C TYR A 397 -2.09 16.62 5.46
N THR A 398 -1.34 17.65 5.88
CA THR A 398 -0.88 17.84 7.26
C THR A 398 -1.84 18.63 8.15
N GLN A 399 -2.95 19.13 7.60
CA GLN A 399 -3.95 19.91 8.36
C GLN A 399 -4.81 18.99 9.26
N GLU A 400 -5.30 19.53 10.38
CA GLU A 400 -6.07 18.77 11.39
C GLU A 400 -7.45 18.32 10.87
N ASP A 401 -8.01 19.01 9.87
CA ASP A 401 -9.29 18.73 9.22
C ASP A 401 -9.16 17.87 7.95
N ALA A 402 -7.95 17.50 7.56
CA ALA A 402 -7.73 16.58 6.44
C ALA A 402 -8.15 15.15 6.81
N MET A 403 -8.94 14.51 5.93
CA MET A 403 -9.48 13.15 6.04
C MET A 403 -8.38 12.07 5.91
N VAL A 404 -7.48 12.03 6.89
CA VAL A 404 -6.38 11.07 6.96
C VAL A 404 -6.46 10.34 8.30
N ALA A 405 -6.68 9.03 8.21
CA ALA A 405 -6.88 8.16 9.35
C ALA A 405 -5.64 8.14 10.28
N PRO A 406 -5.83 8.01 11.61
CA PRO A 406 -4.72 8.03 12.56
C PRO A 406 -3.72 6.89 12.34
N GLU A 407 -4.18 5.76 11.79
CA GLU A 407 -3.36 4.63 11.35
C GLU A 407 -2.39 5.05 10.23
N THR A 408 -2.90 5.70 9.18
CA THR A 408 -2.12 6.23 8.05
C THR A 408 -1.08 7.25 8.53
N ARG A 409 -1.47 8.18 9.41
CA ARG A 409 -0.54 9.18 9.98
C ARG A 409 0.58 8.52 10.82
N ALA A 410 0.23 7.49 11.60
CA ALA A 410 1.20 6.74 12.40
C ALA A 410 2.21 5.98 11.54
N VAL A 411 1.74 5.35 10.44
CA VAL A 411 2.61 4.67 9.49
C VAL A 411 3.50 5.66 8.75
N ILE A 412 2.97 6.78 8.24
CA ILE A 412 3.77 7.82 7.56
C ILE A 412 4.90 8.34 8.46
N SER A 413 4.62 8.66 9.73
CA SER A 413 5.67 9.07 10.69
C SER A 413 6.73 7.97 10.85
N TRP A 414 6.30 6.73 11.01
CA TRP A 414 7.20 5.59 11.17
C TRP A 414 8.08 5.34 9.93
N MET A 415 7.55 5.55 8.71
CA MET A 415 8.31 5.50 7.46
C MET A 415 9.35 6.63 7.34
N GLN A 416 9.12 7.77 8.01
CA GLN A 416 10.07 8.89 8.06
C GLN A 416 11.12 8.75 9.16
N ASP A 417 10.78 8.09 10.27
CA ASP A 417 11.64 7.93 11.46
C ASP A 417 12.73 6.87 11.31
N ILE A 418 12.53 5.85 10.46
CA ILE A 418 13.46 4.72 10.26
C ILE A 418 13.87 4.65 8.77
N PRO A 419 15.17 4.50 8.44
CA PRO A 419 15.65 4.48 7.06
C PRO A 419 15.40 3.12 6.37
N PHE A 420 14.13 2.76 6.22
CA PHE A 420 13.70 1.53 5.56
C PHE A 420 14.23 1.42 4.12
N VAL A 421 14.73 0.23 3.80
CA VAL A 421 15.35 -0.10 2.50
C VAL A 421 14.39 -0.96 1.66
N LEU A 422 13.78 -1.96 2.28
CA LEU A 422 12.85 -2.89 1.64
C LEU A 422 11.66 -3.17 2.56
N SER A 423 10.49 -3.32 1.94
CA SER A 423 9.24 -3.63 2.61
C SER A 423 8.36 -4.53 1.75
N ALA A 424 7.37 -5.16 2.35
CA ALA A 424 6.12 -5.49 1.66
C ALA A 424 4.92 -5.29 2.59
N ASN A 425 3.76 -5.02 1.99
CA ASN A 425 2.48 -5.11 2.68
C ASN A 425 1.71 -6.36 2.23
N LEU A 426 0.97 -6.94 3.17
CA LEU A 426 0.36 -8.27 3.04
C LEU A 426 -1.16 -8.17 3.05
N HIS A 427 -1.77 -8.69 2.00
CA HIS A 427 -3.18 -8.59 1.64
C HIS A 427 -3.82 -9.98 1.40
N GLY A 428 -5.13 -9.98 1.12
CA GLY A 428 -5.86 -11.17 0.74
C GLY A 428 -7.10 -10.85 -0.11
N GLY A 429 -7.52 -11.83 -0.89
CA GLY A 429 -8.59 -11.76 -1.87
C GLY A 429 -8.18 -12.32 -3.23
N GLU A 430 -6.89 -12.24 -3.56
CA GLU A 430 -6.29 -12.80 -4.76
C GLU A 430 -4.99 -13.56 -4.43
N LEU A 431 -4.31 -14.07 -5.45
CA LEU A 431 -3.01 -14.74 -5.29
C LEU A 431 -2.02 -14.28 -6.38
N VAL A 432 -1.38 -13.15 -6.11
CA VAL A 432 -0.46 -12.40 -7.02
C VAL A 432 0.47 -11.50 -6.19
N VAL A 433 1.61 -11.09 -6.75
CA VAL A 433 2.44 -10.01 -6.18
C VAL A 433 2.39 -8.78 -7.08
N THR A 434 1.88 -7.67 -6.56
CA THR A 434 1.80 -6.41 -7.31
C THR A 434 2.98 -5.51 -6.97
N TYR A 435 3.40 -4.68 -7.92
CA TYR A 435 4.53 -3.77 -7.74
C TYR A 435 4.29 -2.39 -8.39
N PRO A 436 4.91 -1.32 -7.84
CA PRO A 436 4.76 0.05 -8.32
C PRO A 436 4.96 0.28 -9.83
N PHE A 437 4.36 1.33 -10.41
CA PHE A 437 3.37 2.20 -9.74
C PHE A 437 1.98 1.54 -9.68
N ASP A 438 1.28 1.73 -8.55
CA ASP A 438 -0.11 1.33 -8.37
C ASP A 438 -1.09 2.35 -8.97
N CYS A 439 -0.73 3.63 -9.01
CA CYS A 439 -1.50 4.68 -9.70
C CYS A 439 -1.13 4.76 -11.19
N THR A 440 -2.13 4.93 -12.06
CA THR A 440 -1.96 5.18 -13.50
C THR A 440 -1.85 6.66 -13.83
N ARG A 441 -1.33 6.98 -15.02
CA ARG A 441 -1.42 8.34 -15.55
C ARG A 441 -2.84 8.68 -15.98
N ASP A 442 -3.19 9.96 -15.89
CA ASP A 442 -4.50 10.51 -16.25
C ASP A 442 -5.73 9.79 -15.62
N TRP A 443 -5.52 9.00 -14.55
CA TRP A 443 -6.52 8.15 -13.91
C TRP A 443 -7.17 7.13 -14.86
N ALA A 444 -6.40 6.61 -15.83
CA ALA A 444 -6.81 5.46 -16.64
C ALA A 444 -7.18 4.26 -15.72
N PRO A 445 -8.29 3.53 -15.95
CA PRO A 445 -8.68 2.44 -15.04
C PRO A 445 -7.61 1.34 -14.90
N GLN A 446 -6.91 1.04 -16.00
CA GLN A 446 -5.84 0.04 -16.12
C GLN A 446 -4.81 0.54 -17.16
N GLU A 447 -3.54 0.70 -16.76
CA GLU A 447 -2.41 0.97 -17.65
C GLU A 447 -1.07 0.59 -16.99
N ASP A 448 -0.20 -0.14 -17.71
CA ASP A 448 1.15 -0.48 -17.24
C ASP A 448 1.99 0.78 -17.00
N THR A 449 2.25 1.08 -15.72
CA THR A 449 2.86 2.33 -15.27
C THR A 449 4.18 2.04 -14.55
N PRO A 450 5.27 1.70 -15.28
CA PRO A 450 6.52 1.24 -14.69
C PRO A 450 7.28 2.36 -13.96
N THR A 451 8.00 1.98 -12.88
CA THR A 451 8.95 2.88 -12.20
C THR A 451 10.31 2.95 -12.92
N ALA A 452 11.16 3.89 -12.49
CA ALA A 452 12.57 3.93 -12.88
C ALA A 452 13.39 2.70 -12.42
N ASP A 453 12.85 1.89 -11.51
CA ASP A 453 13.44 0.67 -10.96
C ASP A 453 12.62 -0.60 -11.31
N ASP A 454 11.76 -0.56 -12.35
CA ASP A 454 10.86 -1.66 -12.77
C ASP A 454 11.56 -3.03 -12.82
N ALA A 455 12.73 -3.10 -13.44
CA ALA A 455 13.49 -4.35 -13.56
C ALA A 455 13.92 -4.95 -12.20
N PHE A 456 14.02 -4.14 -11.14
CA PHE A 456 14.28 -4.62 -9.78
C PHE A 456 12.98 -4.94 -9.03
N PHE A 457 11.92 -4.15 -9.21
CA PHE A 457 10.60 -4.47 -8.66
C PHE A 457 10.04 -5.80 -9.19
N ARG A 458 10.18 -6.06 -10.49
CA ARG A 458 9.82 -7.34 -11.11
C ARG A 458 10.65 -8.50 -10.56
N TRP A 459 11.92 -8.27 -10.23
CA TRP A 459 12.74 -9.26 -9.53
C TRP A 459 12.21 -9.54 -8.12
N LEU A 460 11.93 -8.49 -7.33
CA LEU A 460 11.35 -8.62 -5.98
C LEU A 460 10.02 -9.39 -5.98
N ALA A 461 9.11 -9.02 -6.89
CA ALA A 461 7.82 -9.69 -7.05
C ALA A 461 8.00 -11.15 -7.46
N THR A 462 8.88 -11.43 -8.43
CA THR A 462 9.18 -12.81 -8.88
C THR A 462 9.76 -13.65 -7.75
N VAL A 463 10.63 -13.08 -6.90
CA VAL A 463 11.24 -13.81 -5.77
C VAL A 463 10.18 -14.34 -4.81
N TYR A 464 9.16 -13.54 -4.47
CA TYR A 464 8.07 -14.00 -3.61
C TYR A 464 7.16 -14.98 -4.37
N ALA A 465 6.69 -14.61 -5.57
CA ALA A 465 5.72 -15.37 -6.34
C ALA A 465 6.21 -16.77 -6.75
N SER A 466 7.48 -16.91 -7.13
CA SER A 466 8.07 -18.18 -7.56
C SER A 466 8.47 -19.13 -6.42
N THR A 467 8.51 -18.63 -5.18
CA THR A 467 8.82 -19.44 -3.99
C THR A 467 7.58 -19.84 -3.18
N ASN A 468 6.44 -19.16 -3.38
CA ASN A 468 5.18 -19.50 -2.73
C ASN A 468 4.59 -20.76 -3.37
N LEU A 469 4.26 -21.77 -2.56
CA LEU A 469 3.85 -23.09 -3.06
C LEU A 469 2.50 -23.09 -3.78
N ALA A 470 1.55 -22.24 -3.34
CA ALA A 470 0.23 -22.12 -3.94
C ALA A 470 0.26 -21.26 -5.21
N MET A 471 0.97 -20.12 -5.15
CA MET A 471 1.05 -19.15 -6.24
C MET A 471 1.84 -19.69 -7.44
N SER A 472 2.95 -20.40 -7.18
CA SER A 472 3.79 -21.01 -8.23
C SER A 472 3.20 -22.28 -8.86
N ASN A 473 2.11 -22.84 -8.32
CA ASN A 473 1.47 -24.04 -8.85
C ASN A 473 0.83 -23.78 -10.22
N PRO A 474 1.31 -24.40 -11.32
CA PRO A 474 0.76 -24.19 -12.66
C PRO A 474 -0.65 -24.80 -12.85
N HIS A 475 -1.10 -25.65 -11.93
CA HIS A 475 -2.40 -26.32 -11.95
C HIS A 475 -3.40 -25.75 -10.94
N ARG A 476 -3.11 -24.57 -10.34
CA ARG A 476 -4.07 -23.89 -9.46
C ARG A 476 -5.29 -23.41 -10.27
N ARG A 477 -6.45 -23.34 -9.61
CA ARG A 477 -7.61 -22.62 -10.11
C ARG A 477 -7.37 -21.11 -9.91
N LEU A 478 -7.95 -20.28 -10.77
CA LEU A 478 -8.08 -18.84 -10.53
C LEU A 478 -8.85 -18.58 -9.22
N CYS A 479 -8.65 -17.44 -8.55
CA CYS A 479 -9.50 -17.05 -7.43
C CYS A 479 -10.88 -16.63 -7.97
N HIS A 480 -10.93 -15.47 -8.63
CA HIS A 480 -12.17 -14.86 -9.11
C HIS A 480 -12.28 -14.89 -10.63
N TYR A 481 -11.72 -13.92 -11.35
CA TYR A 481 -11.90 -13.78 -12.81
C TYR A 481 -10.60 -13.48 -13.59
N GLU A 482 -9.54 -13.02 -12.91
CA GLU A 482 -8.28 -12.61 -13.53
C GLU A 482 -7.27 -13.77 -13.58
N ASP A 483 -6.53 -13.90 -14.69
CA ASP A 483 -5.50 -14.94 -14.86
C ASP A 483 -4.10 -14.37 -14.64
N PHE A 484 -3.70 -14.28 -13.38
CA PHE A 484 -2.34 -13.88 -13.02
C PHE A 484 -1.27 -14.90 -13.43
N GLN A 485 -1.61 -16.16 -13.74
CA GLN A 485 -0.61 -17.15 -14.18
C GLN A 485 -0.06 -16.77 -15.56
N ALA A 486 -0.88 -16.16 -16.42
CA ALA A 486 -0.44 -15.60 -17.71
C ALA A 486 0.68 -14.55 -17.57
N TYR A 487 0.78 -13.89 -16.40
CA TYR A 487 1.80 -12.89 -16.07
C TYR A 487 2.89 -13.40 -15.12
N ASN A 488 3.01 -14.73 -14.93
CA ASN A 488 3.92 -15.38 -13.96
C ASN A 488 3.62 -15.04 -12.49
N ASN A 489 2.35 -14.72 -12.18
CA ASN A 489 1.85 -14.32 -10.87
C ASN A 489 2.44 -13.02 -10.31
N ILE A 490 2.91 -12.13 -11.20
CA ILE A 490 3.30 -10.76 -10.87
C ILE A 490 2.58 -9.78 -11.79
N ILE A 491 2.28 -8.58 -11.32
CA ILE A 491 1.65 -7.55 -12.15
C ILE A 491 2.03 -6.14 -11.67
N ASN A 492 2.15 -5.17 -12.58
CA ASN A 492 2.22 -3.77 -12.19
C ASN A 492 0.86 -3.35 -11.60
N GLY A 493 0.84 -2.62 -10.48
CA GLY A 493 -0.41 -2.27 -9.81
C GLY A 493 -1.37 -1.49 -10.72
N GLY A 494 -0.87 -0.45 -11.40
CA GLY A 494 -1.63 0.33 -12.38
C GLY A 494 -2.17 -0.48 -13.56
N ALA A 495 -1.47 -1.55 -13.98
CA ALA A 495 -1.95 -2.48 -14.99
C ALA A 495 -3.13 -3.35 -14.51
N TRP A 496 -3.24 -3.61 -13.20
CA TRP A 496 -4.34 -4.38 -12.62
C TRP A 496 -5.54 -3.49 -12.27
N HIS A 497 -5.33 -2.44 -11.47
CA HIS A 497 -6.34 -1.41 -11.17
C HIS A 497 -5.67 -0.18 -10.54
N THR A 498 -6.02 1.03 -10.99
CA THR A 498 -5.38 2.26 -10.49
C THR A 498 -5.70 2.55 -9.01
N VAL A 499 -4.68 2.60 -8.16
CA VAL A 499 -4.79 2.90 -6.71
C VAL A 499 -3.58 3.73 -6.25
N PRO A 500 -3.74 5.01 -5.87
CA PRO A 500 -2.68 5.73 -5.15
C PRO A 500 -2.61 5.22 -3.70
N GLY A 501 -1.57 4.42 -3.39
CA GLY A 501 -1.48 3.74 -2.10
C GLY A 501 -0.10 3.66 -1.45
N MET A 502 0.06 2.70 -0.54
CA MET A 502 1.20 2.65 0.39
C MET A 502 2.53 2.28 -0.28
N ASN A 503 2.51 1.47 -1.36
CA ASN A 503 3.72 1.13 -2.12
C ASN A 503 4.32 2.38 -2.77
N ASP A 504 3.49 3.08 -3.54
CA ASP A 504 3.84 4.29 -4.27
C ASP A 504 4.32 5.38 -3.31
N PHE A 505 3.62 5.58 -2.19
CA PHE A 505 4.08 6.51 -1.16
C PHE A 505 5.47 6.14 -0.60
N SER A 506 5.73 4.86 -0.34
CA SER A 506 7.01 4.38 0.18
C SER A 506 8.16 4.71 -0.75
N TYR A 507 8.00 4.39 -2.04
CA TYR A 507 8.98 4.64 -3.08
C TYR A 507 9.17 6.14 -3.36
N MET A 508 8.08 6.91 -3.38
CA MET A 508 8.10 8.33 -3.75
C MET A 508 8.55 9.26 -2.61
N HIS A 509 8.25 8.92 -1.35
CA HIS A 509 8.56 9.76 -0.19
C HIS A 509 9.83 9.35 0.56
N THR A 510 10.30 8.11 0.44
CA THR A 510 11.41 7.56 1.23
C THR A 510 12.48 6.89 0.35
N ASN A 511 13.37 6.09 0.95
CA ASN A 511 14.27 5.19 0.21
C ASN A 511 13.66 3.78 0.00
N CYS A 512 12.51 3.49 0.63
CA CYS A 512 12.01 2.14 0.80
C CYS A 512 11.31 1.62 -0.45
N PHE A 513 11.78 0.51 -1.00
CA PHE A 513 11.06 -0.20 -2.05
C PHE A 513 10.02 -1.10 -1.39
N GLU A 514 8.75 -0.98 -1.79
CA GLU A 514 7.64 -1.76 -1.22
C GLU A 514 6.82 -2.40 -2.35
N VAL A 515 6.31 -3.61 -2.09
CA VAL A 515 5.40 -4.37 -2.96
C VAL A 515 4.18 -4.80 -2.15
N THR A 516 3.06 -5.05 -2.81
CA THR A 516 1.88 -5.69 -2.21
C THR A 516 1.86 -7.17 -2.56
N VAL A 517 1.61 -8.02 -1.56
CA VAL A 517 1.47 -9.46 -1.72
C VAL A 517 0.04 -9.87 -1.39
N GLU A 518 -0.70 -10.34 -2.38
CA GLU A 518 -1.99 -11.00 -2.21
C GLU A 518 -1.74 -12.48 -1.89
N LEU A 519 -2.09 -12.90 -0.67
CA LEU A 519 -1.64 -14.17 -0.08
C LEU A 519 -2.56 -15.37 -0.30
N SER A 520 -3.85 -15.14 -0.55
CA SER A 520 -4.90 -16.17 -0.58
C SER A 520 -6.20 -15.64 -1.19
N CYS A 521 -6.94 -16.50 -1.90
CA CYS A 521 -8.26 -16.16 -2.45
C CYS A 521 -9.28 -15.83 -1.34
N ASP A 522 -9.26 -16.60 -0.25
CA ASP A 522 -9.99 -16.34 0.99
C ASP A 522 -9.29 -15.20 1.75
N LYS A 523 -10.04 -14.15 2.12
CA LYS A 523 -9.49 -13.00 2.87
C LYS A 523 -9.22 -13.34 4.33
N PHE A 524 -10.07 -14.17 4.94
CA PHE A 524 -10.06 -14.51 6.35
C PHE A 524 -10.11 -16.04 6.49
N PRO A 525 -9.04 -16.78 6.14
CA PRO A 525 -9.09 -18.24 6.11
C PRO A 525 -9.37 -18.85 7.48
N HIS A 526 -10.12 -19.95 7.49
CA HIS A 526 -10.47 -20.65 8.71
C HIS A 526 -9.22 -21.21 9.43
N VAL A 527 -9.28 -21.35 10.76
CA VAL A 527 -8.12 -21.76 11.58
C VAL A 527 -7.51 -23.11 11.17
N SER A 528 -8.28 -24.01 10.56
CA SER A 528 -7.79 -25.28 10.01
C SER A 528 -6.85 -25.14 8.82
N GLU A 529 -6.78 -23.97 8.18
CA GLU A 529 -6.00 -23.71 6.97
C GLU A 529 -4.70 -22.95 7.25
N LEU A 530 -4.63 -22.20 8.35
CA LEU A 530 -3.42 -21.46 8.76
C LEU A 530 -2.12 -22.31 8.76
N PRO A 531 -2.11 -23.60 9.16
CA PRO A 531 -0.89 -24.41 9.11
C PRO A 531 -0.38 -24.71 7.69
N ILE A 532 -1.27 -24.83 6.68
CA ILE A 532 -0.86 -25.03 5.29
C ILE A 532 -0.48 -23.69 4.65
N GLU A 533 -1.21 -22.61 4.96
CA GLU A 533 -0.84 -21.28 4.47
C GLU A 533 0.51 -20.77 5.01
N TRP A 534 0.89 -21.18 6.21
CA TRP A 534 2.25 -20.98 6.72
C TRP A 534 3.29 -21.71 5.87
N GLU A 535 3.08 -22.98 5.51
CA GLU A 535 4.02 -23.71 4.65
C GLU A 535 4.03 -23.16 3.22
N ASN A 536 2.91 -22.62 2.70
CA ASN A 536 2.84 -21.94 1.41
C ASN A 536 3.73 -20.69 1.35
N ASN A 537 3.81 -19.93 2.46
CA ASN A 537 4.41 -18.59 2.48
C ASN A 537 5.75 -18.48 3.23
N LYS A 538 6.10 -19.41 4.12
CA LYS A 538 7.30 -19.35 4.98
C LYS A 538 8.59 -19.08 4.21
N GLU A 539 8.83 -19.83 3.13
CA GLU A 539 10.06 -19.65 2.35
C GLU A 539 10.07 -18.31 1.62
N SER A 540 8.94 -17.89 1.04
CA SER A 540 8.80 -16.58 0.37
C SER A 540 9.06 -15.41 1.32
N LEU A 541 8.54 -15.46 2.54
CA LEU A 541 8.78 -14.45 3.57
C LEU A 541 10.28 -14.33 3.91
N LEU A 542 10.99 -15.46 4.01
CA LEU A 542 12.43 -15.48 4.30
C LEU A 542 13.27 -14.99 3.11
N VAL A 543 13.04 -15.55 1.91
CA VAL A 543 13.82 -15.17 0.70
C VAL A 543 13.58 -13.72 0.31
N TYR A 544 12.35 -13.21 0.49
CA TYR A 544 12.04 -11.80 0.22
C TYR A 544 12.79 -10.87 1.19
N MET A 545 12.79 -11.15 2.50
CA MET A 545 13.61 -10.41 3.47
C MET A 545 15.10 -10.41 3.09
N GLU A 546 15.63 -11.55 2.64
CA GLU A 546 17.02 -11.68 2.20
C GLU A 546 17.37 -10.78 0.98
N GLN A 547 16.39 -10.30 0.21
CA GLN A 547 16.65 -9.39 -0.92
C GLN A 547 17.11 -7.98 -0.48
N VAL A 548 16.92 -7.59 0.79
CA VAL A 548 17.41 -6.30 1.32
C VAL A 548 18.95 -6.20 1.26
N HIS A 549 19.63 -7.34 1.10
CA HIS A 549 21.07 -7.47 0.95
C HIS A 549 21.56 -7.46 -0.51
N ARG A 550 20.74 -7.00 -1.48
CA ARG A 550 21.15 -6.84 -2.89
C ARG A 550 21.63 -5.43 -3.23
N GLY A 551 22.24 -5.29 -4.41
CA GLY A 551 22.72 -4.01 -4.93
C GLY A 551 24.01 -3.52 -4.29
N ILE A 552 24.04 -2.25 -3.90
CA ILE A 552 25.20 -1.59 -3.27
C ILE A 552 24.81 -0.99 -1.91
N LYS A 553 25.76 -0.96 -0.97
CA LYS A 553 25.65 -0.16 0.26
C LYS A 553 26.97 0.53 0.57
N GLY A 554 26.98 1.49 1.48
CA GLY A 554 28.24 2.12 1.91
C GLY A 554 28.01 3.37 2.75
N VAL A 555 29.09 4.08 3.09
CA VAL A 555 29.04 5.29 3.91
C VAL A 555 29.65 6.49 3.20
N ILE A 556 28.94 7.61 3.24
CA ILE A 556 29.32 8.90 2.67
C ILE A 556 29.88 9.78 3.79
N ARG A 557 31.20 10.04 3.75
CA ARG A 557 31.92 10.71 4.84
C ARG A 557 32.52 12.06 4.43
N ASP A 558 32.61 13.01 5.37
CA ASP A 558 33.43 14.21 5.18
C ASP A 558 34.92 13.85 5.18
N LYS A 559 35.66 14.37 4.19
CA LYS A 559 37.08 14.07 3.97
C LYS A 559 37.97 14.38 5.18
N LEU A 560 37.64 15.38 5.98
CA LEU A 560 38.41 15.88 7.11
C LEU A 560 37.91 15.32 8.45
N THR A 561 36.61 15.39 8.74
CA THR A 561 36.06 14.95 10.04
C THR A 561 35.79 13.45 10.12
N LYS A 562 35.71 12.76 8.98
CA LYS A 562 35.35 11.32 8.85
C LYS A 562 33.95 10.95 9.32
N GLN A 563 33.18 11.92 9.83
CA GLN A 563 31.78 11.75 10.18
C GLN A 563 30.94 11.50 8.93
N GLY A 564 29.82 10.80 9.11
CA GLY A 564 28.79 10.64 8.09
C GLY A 564 28.22 11.98 7.61
N ILE A 565 27.71 11.97 6.39
CA ILE A 565 26.97 13.08 5.81
C ILE A 565 25.53 12.61 5.60
N VAL A 566 24.64 13.03 6.51
CA VAL A 566 23.19 12.82 6.41
C VAL A 566 22.60 13.55 5.20
N ASN A 567 21.56 12.98 4.58
CA ASN A 567 20.86 13.55 3.43
C ASN A 567 21.77 13.91 2.24
N ALA A 568 22.89 13.20 2.07
CA ALA A 568 23.60 13.20 0.80
C ALA A 568 22.77 12.42 -0.21
N VAL A 569 22.66 12.92 -1.44
CA VAL A 569 21.91 12.28 -2.52
C VAL A 569 22.83 11.35 -3.30
N ILE A 570 22.35 10.14 -3.59
CA ILE A 570 23.03 9.11 -4.37
C ILE A 570 22.20 8.86 -5.63
N LYS A 571 22.75 9.25 -6.79
CA LYS A 571 22.18 9.00 -8.12
C LYS A 571 22.92 7.88 -8.82
N VAL A 572 22.17 6.99 -9.46
CA VAL A 572 22.68 6.04 -10.47
C VAL A 572 22.38 6.66 -11.84
N GLU A 573 23.37 6.77 -12.73
CA GLU A 573 23.22 7.58 -13.97
C GLU A 573 22.04 7.14 -14.85
N ASP A 574 21.76 5.84 -14.91
CA ASP A 574 20.72 5.25 -15.77
C ASP A 574 19.36 5.03 -15.06
N HIS A 575 19.20 5.45 -13.79
CA HIS A 575 17.92 5.30 -13.05
C HIS A 575 17.43 6.68 -12.62
N ASP A 576 16.24 7.08 -13.06
CA ASP A 576 15.63 8.36 -12.69
C ASP A 576 14.85 8.29 -11.38
N HIS A 577 15.51 7.79 -10.34
CA HIS A 577 15.05 7.79 -8.96
C HIS A 577 16.30 7.76 -8.06
N ASP A 578 16.63 8.89 -7.42
CA ASP A 578 17.80 8.99 -6.55
C ASP A 578 17.42 8.60 -5.10
N ILE A 579 18.40 8.28 -4.24
CA ILE A 579 18.13 7.99 -2.80
C ILE A 579 18.94 8.91 -1.89
N ARG A 580 18.68 8.88 -0.58
CA ARG A 580 19.37 9.68 0.45
C ARG A 580 20.08 8.83 1.49
N SER A 581 21.22 9.32 1.99
CA SER A 581 21.87 8.71 3.16
C SER A 581 21.15 9.01 4.47
N ALA A 582 21.16 8.00 5.35
CA ALA A 582 20.66 8.07 6.72
C ALA A 582 21.55 8.93 7.64
N THR A 583 21.21 8.98 8.93
CA THR A 583 21.81 9.90 9.92
C THR A 583 23.33 9.77 10.05
N ASP A 584 23.86 8.55 9.96
CA ASP A 584 25.29 8.27 10.06
C ASP A 584 26.01 8.24 8.70
N GLY A 585 25.32 8.71 7.66
CA GLY A 585 25.82 8.89 6.30
C GLY A 585 25.87 7.62 5.47
N ASP A 586 25.37 6.51 6.00
CA ASP A 586 25.17 5.25 5.31
C ASP A 586 23.96 5.25 4.39
N TYR A 587 23.99 4.37 3.40
CA TYR A 587 22.96 4.22 2.38
C TYR A 587 22.95 2.79 1.83
N TRP A 588 21.80 2.39 1.29
CA TRP A 588 21.58 1.12 0.59
C TRP A 588 20.84 1.44 -0.70
N ARG A 589 21.37 1.03 -1.85
CA ARG A 589 20.69 1.14 -3.14
C ARG A 589 20.54 -0.24 -3.75
N LEU A 590 19.31 -0.74 -3.70
CA LEU A 590 18.90 -1.98 -4.33
C LEU A 590 19.06 -1.86 -5.85
N LEU A 591 19.74 -2.84 -6.46
CA LEU A 591 20.08 -2.90 -7.88
C LEU A 591 20.25 -4.35 -8.30
N ASN A 592 19.97 -4.62 -9.58
CA ASN A 592 20.30 -5.89 -10.23
C ASN A 592 21.82 -6.03 -10.46
N PRO A 593 22.33 -7.23 -10.78
CA PRO A 593 23.74 -7.43 -11.13
C PRO A 593 24.15 -6.61 -12.36
N GLY A 594 25.25 -5.85 -12.25
CA GLY A 594 25.68 -4.91 -13.29
C GLY A 594 26.84 -4.00 -12.86
N GLU A 595 27.30 -3.13 -13.75
CA GLU A 595 28.23 -2.04 -13.42
C GLU A 595 27.52 -0.70 -13.54
N TYR A 596 27.58 0.10 -12.47
CA TYR A 596 26.80 1.33 -12.32
C TYR A 596 27.72 2.50 -12.03
N LYS A 597 27.51 3.61 -12.73
CA LYS A 597 28.15 4.89 -12.43
C LYS A 597 27.30 5.64 -11.41
N VAL A 598 27.85 5.77 -10.21
CA VAL A 598 27.17 6.34 -9.05
C VAL A 598 27.74 7.73 -8.76
N VAL A 599 26.85 8.72 -8.70
CA VAL A 599 27.15 10.13 -8.44
C VAL A 599 26.58 10.50 -7.08
N VAL A 600 27.43 11.03 -6.19
CA VAL A 600 27.05 11.42 -4.83
C VAL A 600 27.33 12.89 -4.60
N TRP A 601 26.36 13.63 -4.05
CA TRP A 601 26.52 15.02 -3.63
C TRP A 601 25.74 15.36 -2.37
N ALA A 602 26.11 16.47 -1.73
CA ALA A 602 25.43 17.01 -0.55
C ALA A 602 25.58 18.53 -0.52
N GLU A 603 24.66 19.25 0.14
CA GLU A 603 24.73 20.71 0.20
C GLU A 603 26.05 21.17 0.83
N GLY A 604 26.75 22.09 0.18
CA GLY A 604 28.02 22.63 0.65
C GLY A 604 29.25 21.75 0.38
N TYR A 605 29.09 20.58 -0.27
CA TYR A 605 30.18 19.71 -0.71
C TYR A 605 30.39 19.75 -2.24
N PHE A 606 31.56 19.32 -2.71
CA PHE A 606 31.76 18.96 -4.12
C PHE A 606 31.23 17.55 -4.38
N PRO A 607 30.59 17.30 -5.54
CA PRO A 607 30.13 15.96 -5.92
C PRO A 607 31.31 15.01 -6.12
N SER A 608 31.05 13.72 -5.95
CA SER A 608 31.98 12.62 -6.17
C SER A 608 31.33 11.57 -7.08
N VAL A 609 32.13 10.95 -7.95
CA VAL A 609 31.66 9.92 -8.89
C VAL A 609 32.51 8.68 -8.71
N ARG A 610 31.88 7.51 -8.67
CA ARG A 610 32.55 6.19 -8.69
C ARG A 610 31.80 5.26 -9.62
N HIS A 611 32.49 4.22 -10.09
CA HIS A 611 31.83 3.05 -10.65
C HIS A 611 31.74 2.01 -9.53
N CYS A 612 30.54 1.50 -9.30
CA CYS A 612 30.22 0.45 -8.34
C CYS A 612 29.70 -0.75 -9.13
N ARG A 613 30.18 -1.96 -8.82
CA ARG A 613 29.76 -3.20 -9.48
C ARG A 613 28.89 -4.01 -8.53
N VAL A 614 27.76 -4.51 -8.99
CA VAL A 614 26.88 -5.43 -8.26
C VAL A 614 27.16 -6.85 -8.74
N GLY A 615 27.41 -7.77 -7.81
CA GLY A 615 27.65 -9.19 -8.10
C GLY A 615 26.36 -9.99 -8.32
N MET A 616 26.52 -11.27 -8.67
CA MET A 616 25.40 -12.24 -8.69
C MET A 616 25.06 -12.76 -7.29
N GLU A 617 26.02 -12.69 -6.36
CA GLU A 617 25.91 -13.14 -4.97
C GLU A 617 24.83 -12.36 -4.20
N PRO A 618 24.14 -12.97 -3.22
CA PRO A 618 23.13 -12.33 -2.38
C PRO A 618 23.78 -11.48 -1.27
N HIS A 619 24.73 -10.61 -1.64
CA HIS A 619 25.47 -9.75 -0.72
C HIS A 619 25.66 -8.35 -1.35
N PRO A 620 25.52 -7.26 -0.59
CA PRO A 620 25.55 -5.92 -1.15
C PRO A 620 27.00 -5.49 -1.33
N THR A 621 27.33 -4.90 -2.48
CA THR A 621 28.70 -4.46 -2.73
C THR A 621 28.99 -3.13 -2.03
N ILE A 622 30.07 -3.08 -1.25
CA ILE A 622 30.46 -1.88 -0.50
C ILE A 622 31.02 -0.80 -1.45
N CYS A 623 30.35 0.35 -1.54
CA CYS A 623 30.77 1.49 -2.36
C CYS A 623 30.78 2.81 -1.55
N ASP A 624 31.78 2.99 -0.69
CA ASP A 624 31.92 4.20 0.14
C ASP A 624 32.24 5.46 -0.67
N PHE A 625 31.87 6.62 -0.14
CA PHE A 625 32.20 7.93 -0.72
C PHE A 625 32.86 8.86 0.30
N THR A 626 33.71 9.76 -0.18
CA THR A 626 34.37 10.77 0.65
C THR A 626 34.24 12.15 0.00
N LEU A 627 33.35 12.98 0.54
CA LEU A 627 33.05 14.29 -0.01
C LEU A 627 33.95 15.38 0.59
N THR A 628 34.24 16.40 -0.22
CA THR A 628 35.08 17.53 0.20
C THR A 628 34.25 18.81 0.30
N LYS A 629 34.16 19.41 1.49
CA LYS A 629 33.46 20.70 1.69
C LYS A 629 34.00 21.79 0.75
N THR A 630 33.07 22.50 0.11
CA THR A 630 33.34 23.68 -0.72
C THR A 630 34.01 24.80 0.10
N PRO A 631 34.76 25.72 -0.54
CA PRO A 631 35.36 26.86 0.15
C PRO A 631 34.32 27.74 0.86
N ILE A 632 33.12 27.89 0.29
CA ILE A 632 32.03 28.69 0.87
C ILE A 632 31.54 28.05 2.17
N GLN A 633 31.29 26.74 2.18
CA GLN A 633 30.81 26.04 3.36
C GLN A 633 31.85 26.07 4.50
N ARG A 634 33.13 25.82 4.20
CA ARG A 634 34.22 25.97 5.17
C ARG A 634 34.26 27.37 5.79
N LEU A 635 33.99 28.42 5.00
CA LEU A 635 33.96 29.80 5.49
C LEU A 635 32.72 30.11 6.35
N LYS A 636 31.56 29.52 6.06
CA LYS A 636 30.38 29.59 6.95
C LYS A 636 30.73 28.98 8.31
N GLU A 637 31.33 27.78 8.33
CA GLU A 637 31.70 27.06 9.55
C GLU A 637 32.79 27.76 10.38
N ILE A 638 33.84 28.29 9.73
CA ILE A 638 34.87 29.09 10.41
C ILE A 638 34.25 30.31 11.10
N ARG A 639 33.33 31.01 10.43
CA ARG A 639 32.61 32.16 11.03
C ARG A 639 31.71 31.73 12.18
N ALA A 640 30.96 30.64 12.04
CA ALA A 640 30.09 30.12 13.09
C ALA A 640 30.87 29.75 14.37
N LYS A 641 32.10 29.24 14.22
CA LYS A 641 33.03 28.94 15.32
C LYS A 641 33.83 30.16 15.82
N GLY A 642 33.45 31.39 15.45
CA GLY A 642 34.14 32.63 15.86
C GLY A 642 35.53 32.84 15.23
N GLY A 643 35.93 32.00 14.29
CA GLY A 643 37.22 32.07 13.63
C GLY A 643 37.34 33.25 12.65
N LYS A 644 38.50 33.92 12.66
CA LYS A 644 38.80 34.97 11.68
C LYS A 644 39.04 34.34 10.30
N ILE A 645 38.44 34.92 9.27
CA ILE A 645 38.63 34.50 7.87
C ILE A 645 40.12 34.60 7.51
N PRO A 646 40.74 33.59 6.87
CA PRO A 646 42.13 33.65 6.40
C PRO A 646 42.43 34.93 5.60
N GLN A 647 43.57 35.55 5.88
CA GLN A 647 43.90 36.91 5.42
C GLN A 647 44.08 36.98 3.89
N ASP A 648 44.63 35.93 3.28
CA ASP A 648 44.71 35.71 1.83
C ASP A 648 43.32 35.73 1.17
N LEU A 649 42.34 35.11 1.83
CA LEU A 649 40.99 34.96 1.31
C LEU A 649 40.16 36.24 1.51
N GLN A 650 40.42 36.99 2.60
CA GLN A 650 39.93 38.37 2.73
C GLN A 650 40.44 39.25 1.57
N LEU A 651 41.73 39.16 1.24
CA LEU A 651 42.34 39.92 0.14
C LEU A 651 41.73 39.52 -1.22
N ARG A 652 41.55 38.22 -1.50
CA ARG A 652 40.85 37.73 -2.70
C ARG A 652 39.40 38.21 -2.78
N LEU A 653 38.64 38.15 -1.69
CA LEU A 653 37.26 38.66 -1.64
C LEU A 653 37.20 40.18 -1.87
N ARG A 654 38.16 40.94 -1.34
CA ARG A 654 38.29 42.39 -1.57
C ARG A 654 38.60 42.70 -3.03
N ALA A 655 39.53 41.95 -3.64
CA ALA A 655 39.85 42.06 -5.07
C ALA A 655 38.65 41.70 -5.97
N LEU A 656 37.91 40.63 -5.65
CA LEU A 656 36.69 40.24 -6.37
C LEU A 656 35.58 41.29 -6.25
N ARG A 657 35.38 41.87 -5.05
CA ARG A 657 34.46 43.01 -4.85
C ARG A 657 34.87 44.19 -5.74
N PHE A 658 36.14 44.59 -5.73
CA PHE A 658 36.62 45.67 -6.61
C PHE A 658 36.46 45.33 -8.10
N ARG A 659 36.66 44.08 -8.52
CA ARG A 659 36.47 43.64 -9.91
C ARG A 659 35.00 43.68 -10.34
N LYS A 660 34.08 43.23 -9.47
CA LYS A 660 32.62 43.31 -9.70
C LYS A 660 32.14 44.76 -9.69
N LEU A 661 32.69 45.62 -8.82
CA LEU A 661 32.41 47.06 -8.81
C LEU A 661 32.86 47.71 -10.12
N ARG A 662 34.10 47.49 -10.55
CA ARG A 662 34.63 47.98 -11.85
C ARG A 662 33.81 47.49 -13.05
N ALA A 663 33.35 46.24 -13.05
CA ALA A 663 32.48 45.71 -14.10
C ALA A 663 31.12 46.41 -14.12
N SER A 664 30.49 46.59 -12.95
CA SER A 664 29.23 47.35 -12.81
C SER A 664 29.38 48.80 -13.26
N THR A 665 30.41 49.51 -12.79
CA THR A 665 30.72 50.88 -13.24
C THR A 665 30.98 50.96 -14.74
N LYS A 666 31.68 49.97 -15.33
CA LYS A 666 31.90 49.90 -16.79
C LYS A 666 30.58 49.73 -17.54
N ALA A 667 29.69 48.85 -17.09
CA ALA A 667 28.37 48.63 -17.68
C ALA A 667 27.46 49.87 -17.56
N ILE A 668 27.46 50.55 -16.40
CA ILE A 668 26.73 51.81 -16.19
C ILE A 668 27.26 52.90 -17.12
N ASN A 669 28.59 53.03 -17.25
CA ASN A 669 29.20 54.01 -18.13
C ASN A 669 28.93 53.69 -19.62
N GLN A 670 28.92 52.42 -20.02
CA GLN A 670 28.51 52.00 -21.37
C GLN A 670 27.04 52.33 -21.65
N ARG A 671 26.12 52.09 -20.70
CA ARG A 671 24.70 52.48 -20.82
C ARG A 671 24.57 53.99 -21.00
N ARG A 672 25.18 54.80 -20.12
CA ARG A 672 25.20 56.27 -20.21
C ARG A 672 25.80 56.79 -21.51
N MET A 673 26.86 56.16 -22.03
CA MET A 673 27.43 56.49 -23.34
C MET A 673 26.45 56.16 -24.48
N SER A 674 25.77 55.00 -24.42
CA SER A 674 24.75 54.65 -25.41
C SER A 674 23.56 55.62 -25.41
N GLU A 675 23.15 56.09 -24.23
CA GLU A 675 22.09 57.09 -24.05
C GLU A 675 22.50 58.45 -24.61
N ARG A 676 23.73 58.91 -24.32
CA ARG A 676 24.30 60.14 -24.92
C ARG A 676 24.39 60.04 -26.45
N VAL A 677 24.81 58.89 -27.00
CA VAL A 677 24.84 58.68 -28.45
C VAL A 677 23.43 58.64 -29.05
N LYS A 678 22.45 58.04 -28.37
CA LYS A 678 21.02 58.08 -28.77
C LYS A 678 20.48 59.52 -28.74
N GLN A 679 20.75 60.30 -27.69
CA GLN A 679 20.37 61.71 -27.61
C GLN A 679 21.03 62.55 -28.71
N ALA A 680 22.34 62.38 -28.96
CA ALA A 680 23.04 63.08 -30.03
C ALA A 680 22.50 62.72 -31.43
N ARG A 681 22.15 61.45 -31.69
CA ARG A 681 21.44 61.04 -32.92
C ARG A 681 20.04 61.67 -33.02
N LYS A 682 19.29 61.73 -31.91
CA LYS A 682 17.96 62.38 -31.87
C LYS A 682 18.07 63.89 -32.15
N ALA A 683 19.06 64.56 -31.58
CA ALA A 683 19.34 65.98 -31.82
C ALA A 683 19.74 66.25 -33.28
N ARG A 684 20.64 65.44 -33.87
CA ARG A 684 21.00 65.55 -35.30
C ARG A 684 19.81 65.29 -36.23
N SER A 685 18.96 64.32 -35.91
CA SER A 685 17.72 64.05 -36.66
C SER A 685 16.70 65.18 -36.54
N CYS A 686 16.59 65.82 -35.37
CA CYS A 686 15.75 67.00 -35.17
C CYS A 686 16.27 68.19 -35.99
N ALA A 687 17.58 68.45 -35.94
CA ALA A 687 18.23 69.49 -36.74
C ALA A 687 18.08 69.26 -38.26
N SER A 688 18.18 68.01 -38.74
CA SER A 688 17.98 67.71 -40.16
C SER A 688 16.52 67.88 -40.60
N ARG A 689 15.53 67.57 -39.74
CA ARG A 689 14.13 67.90 -40.00
C ARG A 689 13.89 69.41 -40.03
N MET A 690 14.48 70.16 -39.11
CA MET A 690 14.36 71.61 -39.07
C MET A 690 14.97 72.28 -40.31
N ALA A 691 16.15 71.83 -40.74
CA ALA A 691 16.78 72.28 -41.99
C ALA A 691 15.93 71.93 -43.22
N LYS A 692 15.33 70.72 -43.27
CA LYS A 692 14.45 70.33 -44.36
C LYS A 692 13.20 71.21 -44.44
N ASN A 693 12.52 71.43 -43.31
CA ASN A 693 11.37 72.34 -43.25
C ASN A 693 11.70 73.77 -43.70
N ILE A 694 12.89 74.30 -43.37
CA ILE A 694 13.35 75.60 -43.86
C ILE A 694 13.57 75.58 -45.38
N THR A 695 14.10 74.48 -45.92
CA THR A 695 14.31 74.31 -47.37
C THR A 695 12.97 74.25 -48.11
N ASP A 696 12.03 73.46 -47.59
CA ASP A 696 10.68 73.30 -48.16
C ASP A 696 9.93 74.65 -48.18
N PHE A 697 10.03 75.45 -47.11
CA PHE A 697 9.45 76.80 -47.01
C PHE A 697 10.05 77.79 -48.03
N ILE A 698 11.37 77.70 -48.30
CA ILE A 698 12.03 78.52 -49.33
C ILE A 698 11.56 78.13 -50.74
N THR A 699 11.30 76.84 -51.00
CA THR A 699 10.70 76.41 -52.29
C THR A 699 9.27 76.88 -52.48
N GLU A 700 8.40 76.86 -51.45
CA GLU A 700 7.06 77.45 -51.55
C GLU A 700 7.12 78.95 -51.84
N PHE A 701 8.00 79.70 -51.16
CA PHE A 701 8.15 81.14 -51.35
C PHE A 701 8.58 81.49 -52.79
N ASN A 702 9.52 80.71 -53.36
CA ASN A 702 9.96 80.89 -54.75
C ASN A 702 8.90 80.48 -55.79
N PHE A 703 8.03 79.50 -55.47
CA PHE A 703 6.92 79.11 -56.34
C PHE A 703 5.81 80.16 -56.38
N ILE A 704 5.52 80.81 -55.24
CA ILE A 704 4.59 81.95 -55.15
C ILE A 704 5.16 83.17 -55.91
N SER A 705 6.44 83.47 -55.73
CA SER A 705 7.12 84.56 -56.47
C SER A 705 7.07 84.37 -58.00
N SER A 706 7.29 83.15 -58.49
CA SER A 706 7.29 82.84 -59.93
C SER A 706 5.90 82.92 -60.56
N LYS A 707 4.82 82.65 -59.81
CA LYS A 707 3.43 82.83 -60.32
C LYS A 707 3.00 84.30 -60.42
N MET A 708 3.54 85.19 -59.58
CA MET A 708 3.27 86.63 -59.68
C MET A 708 3.90 87.26 -60.94
N PHE A 709 5.04 86.74 -61.39
CA PHE A 709 5.77 87.29 -62.55
C PHE A 709 5.16 86.95 -63.92
N LEU A 710 4.27 85.95 -64.00
CA LEU A 710 3.65 85.52 -65.26
C LEU A 710 2.39 86.32 -65.65
N ILE A 711 1.81 87.08 -64.71
CA ILE A 711 0.54 87.82 -64.93
C ILE A 711 0.77 89.23 -65.50
N PHE A 712 2.01 89.76 -65.44
CA PHE A 712 2.32 91.15 -65.81
C PHE A 712 2.95 91.33 -67.21
N ARG A 713 2.88 90.34 -68.11
CA ARG A 713 3.54 90.42 -69.43
C ARG A 713 2.77 89.82 -70.61
N MET A 714 1.47 90.11 -70.73
CA MET A 714 0.73 89.99 -71.99
C MET A 714 0.13 91.35 -72.41
N LYS A 715 0.50 91.79 -73.62
CA LYS A 715 0.00 93.02 -74.25
C LYS A 715 -1.36 92.80 -74.91
N TYR A 716 -2.17 93.86 -74.91
CA TYR A 716 -3.20 94.14 -75.92
C TYR A 716 -2.59 94.36 -77.33
N VAL A 717 -3.13 93.68 -78.35
CA VAL A 717 -2.99 93.85 -79.83
C VAL A 717 -4.10 92.99 -80.48
N GLN A 718 -4.84 93.31 -81.56
CA GLN A 718 -5.34 94.56 -82.20
C GLN A 718 -6.69 94.21 -82.89
N GLU A 719 -7.73 95.05 -82.79
CA GLU A 719 -8.24 95.95 -83.86
C GLU A 719 -8.66 95.35 -85.24
N SER A 720 -9.99 95.18 -85.40
CA SER A 720 -10.84 95.83 -86.44
C SER A 720 -11.03 95.27 -87.89
N PHE A 721 -12.20 94.62 -88.11
CA PHE A 721 -13.17 94.76 -89.25
C PHE A 721 -12.72 94.47 -90.73
N PRO A 722 -13.62 94.39 -91.78
CA PRO A 722 -15.08 94.67 -91.86
C PRO A 722 -15.99 93.58 -92.49
N CYS A 723 -17.26 93.94 -92.72
CA CYS A 723 -18.47 93.11 -92.83
C CYS A 723 -18.80 92.39 -94.15
N LEU A 724 -19.46 91.23 -94.02
CA LEU A 724 -20.78 90.94 -94.62
C LEU A 724 -21.63 90.22 -93.55
#